data_AF-U7QCC5-F1
#
_entry.id   AF-U7QCC5-F1
#
_cell.length_a   1.000
_cell.length_b   1.000
_cell.length_c   1.000
_cell.angle_alpha   90.00
_cell.angle_beta   90.00
_cell.angle_gamma   90.00
#
_symmetry.space_group_name_H-M   'P 1'
#
loop_
_entity.id
_entity.type
_entity.pdbx_description
1 polymer ?
#
loop_
_entity_poly.entity_id
_entity_poly.type
_entity_poly.pdbx_seq_one_letter_code
_entity_poly.pdbx_strand_id
1 'polypeptide(L)'
;MNFFALILLSCLFPLLSVSPGWTQTCTETEIRANLLKLKGLPPKPSHPSNQNILQCEKDAIQPLISIVQNKQDDSEVRRNAAWALGQIGEGSPEVVQDLLAVLNDKQDDAKVRSSAAYTLRKIGEGSPEVVQALLAVLNDKQDDSSVRSSAAWALGQIGEDSPEVVKALLEVFKDKQDSIALRFSAASALGDIKEGSPEVVKTLVGVLNDKQDDSEVRGDAAYALGQIGEDSPEVVQVLLEVFKDKQDDSLVRSRAASALGQIGEGKPEVVQALLGVLNDKQDTTLVRMNAATALRLIGEGSPEVVQALLKVLNDKQNDKYVRGNAATALRQIGEGSPEVVKALLAVLNDKQDDSEVRSDVAWTLRMITSNLITETDNLSIQELEQWIELYKPILPVVQDINEVASDGMRPNIIYLERKLQEKKKFQILQITGLAILVHALFWTGLIFLYPKSPQVRATFFWNPKVRKIVGLWYVGLALTWVPFLRERLFEPFRESLLSDADLENFNPQTYFAKSPVQHEASGEIQPLNKAIPEINGQILLVGESGLGKSMFLRHLVQSSEGMVVYLPAYKCDGGVIAAIQEKLDDYVKQDPNFLQSLIYHRAIDICIDGLNEVTPDTQAKIIKFVESNFKANIIMTTQPNWTPLSTAMFKIYTLQPVTNK
;
A
#
# COMPACT_ATOMS: atom_id res chain seq x y z
N MET A 1 -1.77 -9.12 45.52
CA MET A 1 -0.66 -8.58 46.32
C MET A 1 0.52 -8.37 45.39
N ASN A 2 1.15 -7.22 45.16
CA ASN A 2 1.00 -5.78 45.43
C ASN A 2 2.00 -5.16 44.42
N PHE A 3 1.63 -4.24 43.53
CA PHE A 3 1.67 -2.78 43.69
C PHE A 3 3.00 -2.18 44.19
N PHE A 4 3.57 -1.26 43.39
CA PHE A 4 4.64 -0.24 43.64
C PHE A 4 6.10 -0.75 43.79
N ALA A 5 7.16 -0.14 43.26
CA ALA A 5 7.43 1.12 42.53
C ALA A 5 8.79 0.94 41.79
N LEU A 6 9.00 1.28 40.51
CA LEU A 6 9.30 2.62 39.97
C LEU A 6 10.16 3.51 40.88
N ILE A 7 11.46 3.60 40.57
CA ILE A 7 12.34 4.79 40.56
C ILE A 7 13.80 4.30 40.48
N LEU A 8 14.62 4.97 39.65
CA LEU A 8 16.08 4.81 39.42
C LEU A 8 16.52 3.87 38.29
N LEU A 9 16.42 4.34 37.03
CA LEU A 9 17.43 4.03 36.01
C LEU A 9 17.26 4.93 34.77
N SER A 10 17.76 6.16 34.85
CA SER A 10 17.98 7.00 33.66
C SER A 10 19.13 7.97 33.89
N CYS A 11 20.34 7.42 34.03
CA CYS A 11 21.59 8.16 33.90
C CYS A 11 22.52 7.36 32.98
N LEU A 12 22.52 7.68 31.68
CA LEU A 12 23.66 7.53 30.77
C LEU A 12 23.36 8.27 29.46
N PHE A 13 24.12 9.35 29.30
CA PHE A 13 24.29 10.32 28.19
C PHE A 13 24.47 9.70 26.78
N PRO A 14 24.25 10.45 25.68
CA PRO A 14 25.21 11.47 25.19
C PRO A 14 24.54 12.81 24.83
N LEU A 15 25.02 13.98 25.29
CA LEU A 15 26.21 14.70 24.83
C LEU A 15 26.24 14.79 23.30
N LEU A 16 25.19 15.42 22.76
CA LEU A 16 25.30 16.24 21.56
C LEU A 16 25.16 17.69 21.98
N SER A 17 26.16 18.46 21.59
CA SER A 17 26.37 19.89 21.75
C SER A 17 25.09 20.74 21.74
N VAL A 18 24.68 21.21 22.92
CA VAL A 18 23.98 22.48 23.04
C VAL A 18 25.07 23.54 22.85
N SER A 19 25.10 24.17 21.67
CA SER A 19 25.78 25.44 21.49
C SER A 19 25.39 26.39 22.63
N PRO A 20 26.28 27.26 23.14
CA PRO A 20 25.87 28.24 24.14
C PRO A 20 24.76 29.09 23.53
N GLY A 21 23.52 28.81 23.95
CA GLY A 21 22.38 29.64 23.62
C GLY A 21 22.68 30.99 24.25
N TRP A 22 22.89 31.99 23.40
CA TRP A 22 22.73 33.37 23.80
C TRP A 22 21.36 33.43 24.49
N THR A 23 21.33 33.66 25.79
CA THR A 23 20.09 34.04 26.47
C THR A 23 19.71 35.38 25.86
N GLN A 24 18.88 35.33 24.82
CA GLN A 24 18.38 36.52 24.17
C GLN A 24 17.55 37.25 25.21
N THR A 25 18.09 38.36 25.70
CA THR A 25 17.33 39.26 26.54
C THR A 25 16.22 39.86 25.68
N CYS A 26 15.00 39.90 26.21
CA CYS A 26 13.82 40.45 25.54
C CYS A 26 13.49 41.81 26.16
N THR A 27 14.51 42.67 26.30
CA THR A 27 14.32 44.00 26.88
C THR A 27 13.64 44.94 25.88
N GLU A 28 12.99 45.99 26.38
CA GLU A 28 12.39 47.03 25.53
C GLU A 28 13.40 47.64 24.56
N THR A 29 14.65 47.83 24.98
CA THR A 29 15.75 48.35 24.14
C THR A 29 16.03 47.43 22.95
N GLU A 30 16.07 46.11 23.16
CA GLU A 30 16.32 45.14 22.09
C GLU A 30 15.14 45.03 21.15
N ILE A 31 13.92 45.10 21.68
CA ILE A 31 12.70 45.10 20.88
C ILE A 31 12.63 46.38 20.02
N ARG A 32 12.88 47.56 20.59
CA ARG A 32 13.01 48.83 19.85
C ARG A 32 14.07 48.74 18.75
N ALA A 33 15.25 48.19 19.06
CA ALA A 33 16.32 48.05 18.08
C ALA A 33 15.94 47.12 16.91
N ASN A 34 15.17 46.06 17.17
CA ASN A 34 14.63 45.20 16.12
C ASN A 34 13.54 45.92 15.30
N LEU A 35 12.62 46.64 15.94
CA LEU A 35 11.57 47.38 15.25
C LEU A 35 12.11 48.53 14.38
N LEU A 36 13.17 49.21 14.82
CA LEU A 36 13.85 50.26 14.04
C LEU A 36 14.42 49.73 12.72
N LYS A 37 14.90 48.48 12.70
CA LYS A 37 15.39 47.82 11.47
C LYS A 37 14.27 47.52 10.47
N LEU A 38 13.01 47.58 10.91
CA LEU A 38 11.83 47.34 10.08
C LEU A 38 11.23 48.65 9.53
N LYS A 39 11.87 49.79 9.76
CA LYS A 39 11.39 51.08 9.23
C LYS A 39 11.34 51.05 7.70
N GLY A 40 10.25 51.58 7.14
CA GLY A 40 9.96 51.58 5.70
C GLY A 40 9.51 50.22 5.15
N LEU A 41 9.48 49.17 5.98
CA LEU A 41 9.10 47.83 5.56
C LEU A 41 7.67 47.48 6.05
N PRO A 42 6.87 46.76 5.25
CA PRO A 42 5.67 46.14 5.76
C PRO A 42 6.04 45.01 6.74
N PRO A 43 5.28 44.83 7.83
CA PRO A 43 5.55 43.76 8.78
C PRO A 43 5.36 42.39 8.11
N LYS A 44 6.41 41.55 8.17
CA LYS A 44 6.42 40.19 7.62
C LYS A 44 7.00 39.21 8.65
N PRO A 45 6.32 38.10 8.98
CA PRO A 45 6.82 37.12 9.96
C PRO A 45 8.21 36.56 9.64
N SER A 46 8.54 36.42 8.36
CA SER A 46 9.81 35.85 7.90
C SER A 46 11.01 36.79 8.04
N HIS A 47 10.81 38.07 8.36
CA HIS A 47 11.93 38.99 8.52
C HIS A 47 12.70 38.68 9.81
N PRO A 48 14.06 38.61 9.80
CA PRO A 48 14.84 38.23 10.99
C PRO A 48 14.54 39.07 12.23
N SER A 49 14.38 40.38 12.07
CA SER A 49 14.00 41.27 13.19
C SER A 49 12.61 40.98 13.76
N ASN A 50 11.65 40.54 12.94
CA ASN A 50 10.36 40.09 13.45
C ASN A 50 10.50 38.74 14.15
N GLN A 51 11.23 37.78 13.59
CA GLN A 51 11.48 36.48 14.25
C GLN A 51 12.10 36.65 15.64
N ASN A 52 13.07 37.56 15.77
CA ASN A 52 13.68 37.89 17.06
C ASN A 52 12.66 38.40 18.08
N ILE A 53 11.69 39.22 17.65
CA ILE A 53 10.64 39.74 18.54
C ILE A 53 9.62 38.64 18.86
N LEU A 54 9.23 37.83 17.86
CA LEU A 54 8.25 36.76 18.06
C LEU A 54 8.77 35.66 18.98
N GLN A 55 10.07 35.38 18.95
CA GLN A 55 10.71 34.40 19.83
C GLN A 55 10.75 34.83 21.31
N CYS A 56 10.48 36.10 21.60
CA CYS A 56 10.29 36.58 22.97
C CYS A 56 8.91 36.23 23.54
N GLU A 57 7.96 35.78 22.72
CA GLU A 57 6.62 35.36 23.14
C GLU A 57 5.97 36.36 24.12
N LYS A 58 5.59 35.90 25.31
CA LYS A 58 4.90 36.72 26.33
C LYS A 58 5.78 37.83 26.91
N ASP A 59 7.10 37.65 26.92
CA ASP A 59 8.03 38.64 27.49
C ASP A 59 8.08 39.92 26.64
N ALA A 60 7.71 39.85 25.36
CA ALA A 60 7.64 41.02 24.49
C ALA A 60 6.35 41.85 24.66
N ILE A 61 5.32 41.34 25.32
CA ILE A 61 4.00 42.00 25.37
C ILE A 61 4.09 43.39 26.01
N GLN A 62 4.63 43.47 27.23
CA GLN A 62 4.73 44.74 27.98
C GLN A 62 5.64 45.77 27.29
N PRO A 63 6.85 45.40 26.83
CA PRO A 63 7.66 46.30 26.00
C PRO A 63 6.96 46.79 24.72
N LEU A 64 6.23 45.91 24.03
CA LEU A 64 5.54 46.29 22.81
C LEU A 64 4.35 47.22 23.09
N ILE A 65 3.60 47.02 24.18
CA ILE A 65 2.56 47.96 24.63
C ILE A 65 3.18 49.34 24.90
N SER A 66 4.28 49.39 25.66
CA SER A 66 5.02 50.63 25.95
C SER A 66 5.40 51.39 24.67
N ILE A 67 5.95 50.67 23.69
CA ILE A 67 6.35 51.25 22.40
C ILE A 67 5.13 51.71 21.59
N VAL A 68 4.07 50.90 21.52
CA VAL A 68 2.84 51.24 20.78
C VAL A 68 2.20 52.51 21.34
N GLN A 69 2.21 52.72 22.66
CA GLN A 69 1.58 53.89 23.30
C GLN A 69 2.44 55.15 23.29
N ASN A 70 3.77 55.01 23.16
CA ASN A 70 4.67 56.15 23.22
C ASN A 70 4.64 56.99 21.93
N LYS A 71 3.90 58.10 21.95
CA LYS A 71 3.76 59.02 20.80
C LYS A 71 5.06 59.71 20.35
N GLN A 72 6.13 59.65 21.13
CA GLN A 72 7.44 60.14 20.70
C GLN A 72 8.16 59.17 19.77
N ASP A 73 7.69 57.92 19.70
CA ASP A 73 8.23 56.93 18.78
C ASP A 73 7.73 57.14 17.36
N ASP A 74 8.62 56.79 16.42
CA ASP A 74 8.31 56.82 15.00
C ASP A 74 7.08 55.94 14.68
N SER A 75 6.16 56.47 13.88
CA SER A 75 4.90 55.78 13.61
C SER A 75 5.08 54.43 12.92
N GLU A 76 6.17 54.20 12.20
CA GLU A 76 6.44 52.89 11.60
C GLU A 76 6.95 51.88 12.63
N VAL A 77 7.71 52.34 13.63
CA VAL A 77 8.11 51.51 14.78
C VAL A 77 6.87 51.11 15.57
N ARG A 78 5.98 52.06 15.86
CA ARG A 78 4.73 51.82 16.59
C ARG A 78 3.77 50.90 15.84
N ARG A 79 3.63 51.11 14.53
CA ARG A 79 2.85 50.23 13.63
C ARG A 79 3.37 48.79 13.67
N ASN A 80 4.68 48.60 13.57
CA ASN A 80 5.30 47.27 13.62
C ASN A 80 5.16 46.64 15.01
N ALA A 81 5.21 47.44 16.08
CA ALA A 81 4.95 46.96 17.43
C ALA A 81 3.49 46.50 17.60
N ALA A 82 2.51 47.25 17.09
CA ALA A 82 1.10 46.87 17.11
C ALA A 82 0.84 45.58 16.31
N TRP A 83 1.55 45.38 15.20
CA TRP A 83 1.48 44.12 14.45
C TRP A 83 2.07 42.94 15.21
N ALA A 84 3.21 43.13 15.87
CA ALA A 84 3.89 42.10 16.65
C ALA A 84 3.04 41.66 17.85
N LEU A 85 2.37 42.60 18.54
CA LEU A 85 1.36 42.30 19.56
C LEU A 85 0.29 41.33 19.05
N GLY A 86 -0.16 41.51 17.81
CA GLY A 86 -1.12 40.62 17.17
C GLY A 86 -0.63 39.22 16.84
N GLN A 87 0.68 38.96 16.94
CA GLN A 87 1.24 37.63 16.72
C GLN A 87 1.48 36.88 18.03
N ILE A 88 1.78 37.60 19.11
CA ILE A 88 2.15 37.02 20.41
C ILE A 88 1.03 37.11 21.45
N GLY A 89 0.07 38.02 21.25
CA GLY A 89 -0.84 38.49 22.29
C GLY A 89 -2.12 37.68 22.50
N GLU A 90 -2.14 36.37 22.19
CA GLU A 90 -3.23 35.37 22.36
C GLU A 90 -4.58 35.87 22.97
N GLY A 91 -5.26 36.84 22.35
CA GLY A 91 -6.53 37.40 22.88
C GLY A 91 -6.45 38.00 24.29
N SER A 92 -5.27 38.44 24.76
CA SER A 92 -5.15 38.96 26.13
C SER A 92 -6.00 40.25 26.27
N PRO A 93 -6.84 40.35 27.31
CA PRO A 93 -7.71 41.52 27.48
C PRO A 93 -6.93 42.84 27.54
N GLU A 94 -5.73 42.81 28.12
CA GLU A 94 -4.83 43.96 28.19
C GLU A 94 -4.41 44.44 26.79
N VAL A 95 -3.89 43.54 25.94
CA VAL A 95 -3.47 43.89 24.58
C VAL A 95 -4.65 44.38 23.74
N VAL A 96 -5.83 43.79 23.91
CA VAL A 96 -7.05 44.25 23.24
C VAL A 96 -7.41 45.68 23.67
N GLN A 97 -7.42 45.98 24.96
CA GLN A 97 -7.74 47.33 25.45
C GLN A 97 -6.72 48.38 24.98
N ASP A 98 -5.44 48.05 24.98
CA ASP A 98 -4.39 48.97 24.51
C ASP A 98 -4.50 49.25 23.01
N LEU A 99 -4.81 48.23 22.20
CA LEU A 99 -5.03 48.41 20.77
C LEU A 99 -6.33 49.16 20.47
N LEU A 100 -7.37 49.00 21.29
CA LEU A 100 -8.58 49.82 21.21
C LEU A 100 -8.30 51.29 21.53
N ALA A 101 -7.45 51.57 22.51
CA ALA A 101 -7.03 52.93 22.81
C ALA A 101 -6.29 53.57 21.64
N VAL A 102 -5.38 52.83 20.99
CA VAL A 102 -4.68 53.25 19.78
C VAL A 102 -5.64 53.49 18.61
N LEU A 103 -6.55 52.54 18.36
CA LEU A 103 -7.53 52.65 17.28
C LEU A 103 -8.40 53.90 17.41
N ASN A 104 -8.83 54.22 18.63
CA ASN A 104 -9.74 55.33 18.92
C ASN A 104 -9.05 56.70 19.04
N ASP A 105 -7.72 56.75 19.10
CA ASP A 105 -6.97 58.01 19.16
C ASP A 105 -6.88 58.69 17.80
N LYS A 106 -7.86 59.54 17.48
CA LYS A 106 -7.92 60.26 16.20
C LYS A 106 -6.74 61.21 15.94
N GLN A 107 -5.94 61.54 16.95
CA GLN A 107 -4.75 62.36 16.78
C GLN A 107 -3.50 61.53 16.46
N ASP A 108 -3.64 60.21 16.43
CA ASP A 108 -2.57 59.30 16.12
C ASP A 108 -2.40 59.08 14.61
N ASP A 109 -1.23 58.59 14.22
CA ASP A 109 -0.88 58.29 12.84
C ASP A 109 -1.78 57.17 12.28
N ALA A 110 -2.37 57.44 11.11
CA ALA A 110 -3.29 56.52 10.43
C ALA A 110 -2.67 55.12 10.20
N LYS A 111 -1.36 55.01 9.94
CA LYS A 111 -0.68 53.71 9.78
C LYS A 111 -0.72 52.90 11.07
N VAL A 112 -0.58 53.56 12.23
CA VAL A 112 -0.59 52.89 13.54
C VAL A 112 -2.01 52.44 13.87
N ARG A 113 -3.00 53.30 13.66
CA ARG A 113 -4.42 52.99 13.86
C ARG A 113 -4.94 51.88 12.94
N SER A 114 -4.56 51.95 11.66
CA SER A 114 -4.82 50.89 10.68
C SER A 114 -4.21 49.55 11.11
N SER A 115 -2.96 49.56 11.60
CA SER A 115 -2.31 48.37 12.15
C SER A 115 -3.03 47.85 13.39
N ALA A 116 -3.53 48.73 14.27
CA ALA A 116 -4.32 48.34 15.43
C ALA A 116 -5.64 47.66 15.01
N ALA A 117 -6.38 48.22 14.06
CA ALA A 117 -7.58 47.57 13.49
C ALA A 117 -7.24 46.20 12.86
N TYR A 118 -6.18 46.14 12.05
CA TYR A 118 -5.69 44.91 11.43
C TYR A 118 -5.35 43.84 12.47
N THR A 119 -4.71 44.24 13.57
CA THR A 119 -4.34 43.33 14.66
C THR A 119 -5.57 42.87 15.45
N LEU A 120 -6.49 43.79 15.77
CA LEU A 120 -7.72 43.49 16.50
C LEU A 120 -8.56 42.41 15.80
N ARG A 121 -8.52 42.34 14.47
CA ARG A 121 -9.08 41.22 13.72
C ARG A 121 -8.62 39.84 14.21
N LYS A 122 -7.33 39.68 14.55
CA LYS A 122 -6.76 38.38 14.95
C LYS A 122 -7.06 38.00 16.39
N ILE A 123 -7.22 38.98 17.27
CA ILE A 123 -7.24 38.77 18.73
C ILE A 123 -8.55 39.24 19.38
N GLY A 124 -9.45 39.87 18.62
CA GLY A 124 -10.70 40.45 19.08
C GLY A 124 -11.95 39.66 18.71
N GLU A 125 -11.80 38.43 18.24
CA GLU A 125 -12.92 37.53 17.95
C GLU A 125 -13.78 37.34 19.22
N GLY A 126 -15.11 37.47 19.07
CA GLY A 126 -16.05 37.35 20.17
C GLY A 126 -16.08 38.52 21.17
N SER A 127 -15.36 39.63 20.93
CA SER A 127 -15.44 40.85 21.76
C SER A 127 -16.41 41.87 21.16
N PRO A 128 -17.57 42.12 21.81
CA PRO A 128 -18.51 43.16 21.38
C PRO A 128 -17.88 44.55 21.39
N GLU A 129 -16.97 44.82 22.33
CA GLU A 129 -16.27 46.10 22.43
C GLU A 129 -15.41 46.38 21.20
N VAL A 130 -14.72 45.34 20.69
CA VAL A 130 -13.91 45.45 19.46
C VAL A 130 -14.79 45.70 18.25
N VAL A 131 -15.90 44.96 18.11
CA VAL A 131 -16.86 45.15 17.01
C VAL A 131 -17.40 46.59 17.02
N GLN A 132 -17.83 47.10 18.18
CA GLN A 132 -18.38 48.45 18.30
C GLN A 132 -17.34 49.54 18.00
N ALA A 133 -16.08 49.37 18.44
CA ALA A 133 -15.02 50.31 18.12
C ALA A 133 -14.70 50.34 16.61
N LEU A 134 -14.64 49.18 15.96
CA LEU A 134 -14.41 49.10 14.52
C LEU A 134 -15.59 49.68 13.73
N LEU A 135 -16.83 49.48 14.17
CA LEU A 135 -18.02 50.11 13.59
C LEU A 135 -17.97 51.63 13.70
N ALA A 136 -17.57 52.16 14.86
CA ALA A 136 -17.42 53.60 15.06
C ALA A 136 -16.39 54.19 14.09
N VAL A 137 -15.26 53.51 13.89
CA VAL A 137 -14.23 53.90 12.91
C VAL A 137 -14.75 53.80 11.47
N LEU A 138 -15.39 52.69 11.10
CA LEU A 138 -15.92 52.47 9.75
C LEU A 138 -16.91 53.57 9.33
N ASN A 139 -17.79 53.95 10.25
CA ASN A 139 -18.86 54.93 10.04
C ASN A 139 -18.40 56.39 10.14
N ASP A 140 -17.19 56.66 10.64
CA ASP A 140 -16.66 58.02 10.69
C ASP A 140 -16.13 58.45 9.31
N LYS A 141 -17.00 59.15 8.55
CA LYS A 141 -16.67 59.67 7.21
C LYS A 141 -15.52 60.69 7.20
N GLN A 142 -15.12 61.25 8.35
CA GLN A 142 -13.99 62.16 8.46
C GLN A 142 -12.67 61.46 8.79
N ASP A 143 -12.72 60.15 9.07
CA ASP A 143 -11.55 59.36 9.38
C ASP A 143 -10.76 58.98 8.13
N ASP A 144 -9.49 58.61 8.31
CA ASP A 144 -8.60 58.21 7.24
C ASP A 144 -9.11 56.93 6.56
N SER A 145 -9.19 56.98 5.23
CA SER A 145 -9.73 55.87 4.43
C SER A 145 -8.99 54.54 4.66
N SER A 146 -7.69 54.55 4.95
CA SER A 146 -6.93 53.33 5.21
C SER A 146 -7.30 52.68 6.55
N VAL A 147 -7.61 53.49 7.56
CA VAL A 147 -8.08 53.04 8.87
C VAL A 147 -9.48 52.47 8.74
N ARG A 148 -10.37 53.16 8.02
CA ARG A 148 -11.73 52.67 7.70
C ARG A 148 -11.69 51.36 6.92
N SER A 149 -10.81 51.22 5.92
CA SER A 149 -10.64 49.97 5.16
C SER A 149 -10.19 48.83 6.05
N SER A 150 -9.25 49.10 6.96
CA SER A 150 -8.76 48.10 7.92
C SER A 150 -9.84 47.70 8.91
N ALA A 151 -10.71 48.64 9.31
CA ALA A 151 -11.87 48.36 10.14
C ALA A 151 -12.93 47.52 9.42
N ALA A 152 -13.27 47.85 8.16
CA ALA A 152 -14.17 47.05 7.34
C ALA A 152 -13.67 45.60 7.20
N TRP A 153 -12.39 45.43 6.88
CA TRP A 153 -11.78 44.11 6.74
C TRP A 153 -11.71 43.34 8.05
N ALA A 154 -11.41 44.03 9.17
CA ALA A 154 -11.45 43.41 10.49
C ALA A 154 -12.86 42.93 10.85
N LEU A 155 -13.88 43.77 10.59
CA LEU A 155 -15.29 43.46 10.81
C LEU A 155 -15.76 42.26 9.99
N GLY A 156 -15.35 42.11 8.73
CA GLY A 156 -15.73 40.93 7.93
C GLY A 156 -15.22 39.58 8.47
N GLN A 157 -14.27 39.61 9.39
CA GLN A 157 -13.57 38.42 9.89
C GLN A 157 -13.90 38.10 11.34
N ILE A 158 -14.28 39.11 12.15
CA ILE A 158 -14.68 38.95 13.56
C ILE A 158 -16.15 39.29 13.81
N GLY A 159 -16.72 40.14 12.97
CA GLY A 159 -18.14 40.44 12.97
C GLY A 159 -18.80 39.29 12.26
N GLU A 160 -19.30 38.34 13.04
CA GLU A 160 -20.26 37.30 12.62
C GLU A 160 -21.43 37.94 11.84
N ASP A 161 -22.49 37.17 11.53
CA ASP A 161 -23.71 37.59 10.80
C ASP A 161 -24.56 38.66 11.55
N SER A 162 -23.92 39.54 12.32
CA SER A 162 -24.47 40.70 13.01
C SER A 162 -25.11 41.65 11.99
N PRO A 163 -26.42 41.90 12.09
CA PRO A 163 -27.12 42.80 11.20
C PRO A 163 -26.57 44.24 11.21
N GLU A 164 -25.98 44.67 12.33
CA GLU A 164 -25.36 45.99 12.44
C GLU A 164 -24.09 46.10 11.58
N VAL A 165 -23.27 45.04 11.60
CA VAL A 165 -22.03 44.97 10.81
C VAL A 165 -22.35 44.93 9.33
N VAL A 166 -23.25 44.04 8.92
CA VAL A 166 -23.66 43.92 7.52
C VAL A 166 -24.26 45.22 7.00
N LYS A 167 -25.13 45.87 7.78
CA LYS A 167 -25.71 47.17 7.40
C LYS A 167 -24.63 48.24 7.19
N ALA A 168 -23.67 48.36 8.12
CA ALA A 168 -22.59 49.35 8.00
C ALA A 168 -21.70 49.10 6.77
N LEU A 169 -21.36 47.83 6.51
CA LEU A 169 -20.59 47.43 5.33
C LEU A 169 -21.36 47.73 4.03
N LEU A 170 -22.67 47.46 3.98
CA LEU A 170 -23.52 47.82 2.84
C LEU A 170 -23.58 49.33 2.60
N GLU A 171 -23.64 50.13 3.68
CA GLU A 171 -23.61 51.59 3.62
C GLU A 171 -22.32 52.13 3.03
N VAL A 172 -21.18 51.57 3.41
CA VAL A 172 -19.89 51.91 2.83
C VAL A 172 -19.78 51.45 1.38
N PHE A 173 -20.21 50.22 1.09
CA PHE A 173 -20.10 49.65 -0.25
C PHE A 173 -20.90 50.42 -1.32
N LYS A 174 -22.09 50.92 -0.97
CA LYS A 174 -22.95 51.68 -1.91
C LYS A 174 -22.56 53.16 -2.05
N ASP A 175 -21.74 53.70 -1.15
CA ASP A 175 -21.42 55.12 -1.16
C ASP A 175 -20.32 55.43 -2.19
N LYS A 176 -20.71 56.07 -3.30
CA LYS A 176 -19.78 56.48 -4.36
C LYS A 176 -18.78 57.57 -3.95
N GLN A 177 -18.96 58.20 -2.79
CA GLN A 177 -17.99 59.15 -2.22
C GLN A 177 -16.90 58.44 -1.42
N ASP A 178 -17.12 57.21 -0.97
CA ASP A 178 -16.09 56.42 -0.32
C ASP A 178 -15.05 55.96 -1.35
N SER A 179 -13.79 55.82 -0.91
CA SER A 179 -12.71 55.41 -1.79
C SER A 179 -12.92 54.00 -2.33
N ILE A 180 -12.44 53.73 -3.55
CA ILE A 180 -12.51 52.40 -4.17
C ILE A 180 -11.94 51.32 -3.24
N ALA A 181 -10.79 51.59 -2.59
CA ALA A 181 -10.15 50.67 -1.65
C ALA A 181 -11.03 50.36 -0.42
N LEU A 182 -11.79 51.33 0.09
CA LEU A 182 -12.71 51.12 1.20
C LEU A 182 -13.94 50.32 0.78
N ARG A 183 -14.50 50.65 -0.40
CA ARG A 183 -15.62 49.89 -0.97
C ARG A 183 -15.23 48.44 -1.28
N PHE A 184 -14.01 48.22 -1.79
CA PHE A 184 -13.41 46.89 -1.93
C PHE A 184 -13.37 46.14 -0.60
N SER A 185 -12.83 46.77 0.45
CA SER A 185 -12.75 46.14 1.79
C SER A 185 -14.14 45.78 2.32
N ALA A 186 -15.15 46.63 2.08
CA ALA A 186 -16.52 46.36 2.47
C ALA A 186 -17.14 45.19 1.68
N ALA A 187 -16.94 45.14 0.36
CA ALA A 187 -17.40 44.02 -0.47
C ALA A 187 -16.74 42.69 -0.08
N SER A 188 -15.43 42.69 0.14
CA SER A 188 -14.68 41.52 0.62
C SER A 188 -15.19 41.08 1.99
N ALA A 189 -15.44 42.02 2.91
CA ALA A 189 -15.98 41.71 4.23
C ALA A 189 -17.37 41.08 4.13
N LEU A 190 -18.26 41.60 3.27
CA LEU A 190 -19.57 40.98 3.01
C LEU A 190 -19.45 39.56 2.44
N GLY A 191 -18.49 39.36 1.53
CA GLY A 191 -18.18 38.04 0.98
C GLY A 191 -17.63 37.05 2.02
N ASP A 192 -16.81 37.52 2.96
CA ASP A 192 -16.22 36.71 4.03
C ASP A 192 -17.24 36.32 5.11
N ILE A 193 -18.18 37.22 5.45
CA ILE A 193 -19.32 36.95 6.35
C ILE A 193 -20.23 35.88 5.73
N LYS A 194 -20.35 35.85 4.39
CA LYS A 194 -21.23 34.92 3.64
C LYS A 194 -22.72 35.04 3.99
N GLU A 195 -23.15 36.21 4.45
CA GLU A 195 -24.56 36.47 4.68
C GLU A 195 -25.29 36.76 3.35
N GLY A 196 -26.02 35.76 2.85
CA GLY A 196 -26.84 35.86 1.63
C GLY A 196 -28.21 36.52 1.84
N SER A 197 -28.34 37.51 2.73
CA SER A 197 -29.64 38.15 2.94
C SER A 197 -30.12 38.89 1.68
N PRO A 198 -31.43 38.98 1.41
CA PRO A 198 -31.95 39.61 0.19
C PRO A 198 -31.50 41.06 0.00
N GLU A 199 -31.23 41.78 1.10
CA GLU A 199 -30.71 43.15 1.04
C GLU A 199 -29.25 43.19 0.53
N VAL A 200 -28.40 42.28 1.03
CA VAL A 200 -27.01 42.15 0.58
C VAL A 200 -26.96 41.80 -0.90
N VAL A 201 -27.67 40.74 -1.30
CA VAL A 201 -27.71 40.26 -2.68
C VAL A 201 -28.21 41.36 -3.63
N LYS A 202 -29.32 42.03 -3.28
CA LYS A 202 -29.87 43.13 -4.08
C LYS A 202 -28.89 44.29 -4.21
N THR A 203 -28.15 44.62 -3.16
CA THR A 203 -27.16 45.71 -3.18
C THR A 203 -25.97 45.35 -4.06
N LEU A 204 -25.42 44.14 -3.92
CA LEU A 204 -24.32 43.65 -4.76
C LEU A 204 -24.71 43.59 -6.25
N VAL A 205 -25.89 43.05 -6.56
CA VAL A 205 -26.45 43.03 -7.92
C VAL A 205 -26.66 44.45 -8.46
N GLY A 206 -27.13 45.38 -7.62
CA GLY A 206 -27.32 46.78 -7.98
C GLY A 206 -26.01 47.45 -8.37
N VAL A 207 -24.96 47.30 -7.55
CA VAL A 207 -23.62 47.86 -7.86
C VAL A 207 -23.01 47.20 -9.09
N LEU A 208 -23.08 45.86 -9.21
CA LEU A 208 -22.60 45.13 -10.37
C LEU A 208 -23.16 45.67 -11.70
N ASN A 209 -24.46 45.99 -11.72
CA ASN A 209 -25.17 46.47 -12.91
C ASN A 209 -25.05 47.98 -13.16
N ASP A 210 -24.50 48.76 -12.22
CA ASP A 210 -24.33 50.19 -12.39
C ASP A 210 -23.13 50.49 -13.30
N LYS A 211 -23.37 50.58 -14.61
CA LYS A 211 -22.34 50.86 -15.63
C LYS A 211 -21.65 52.23 -15.47
N GLN A 212 -22.14 53.10 -14.58
CA GLN A 212 -21.52 54.39 -14.27
C GLN A 212 -20.60 54.31 -13.03
N ASP A 213 -20.57 53.19 -12.35
CA ASP A 213 -19.67 52.95 -11.22
C ASP A 213 -18.31 52.41 -11.69
N ASP A 214 -17.32 52.48 -10.80
CA ASP A 214 -15.95 52.04 -11.06
C ASP A 214 -15.88 50.53 -11.32
N SER A 215 -15.10 50.11 -12.33
CA SER A 215 -15.03 48.71 -12.74
C SER A 215 -14.41 47.79 -11.68
N GLU A 216 -13.55 48.30 -10.81
CA GLU A 216 -13.04 47.53 -9.67
C GLU A 216 -14.17 47.24 -8.69
N VAL A 217 -14.94 48.26 -8.29
CA VAL A 217 -16.05 48.09 -7.34
C VAL A 217 -17.14 47.16 -7.89
N ARG A 218 -17.51 47.34 -9.16
CA ARG A 218 -18.47 46.45 -9.83
C ARG A 218 -17.98 45.01 -9.86
N GLY A 219 -16.70 44.81 -10.17
CA GLY A 219 -16.09 43.50 -10.13
C GLY A 219 -16.08 42.89 -8.74
N ASP A 220 -15.82 43.68 -7.69
CA ASP A 220 -15.85 43.22 -6.31
C ASP A 220 -17.24 42.76 -5.89
N ALA A 221 -18.28 43.41 -6.41
CA ALA A 221 -19.67 42.98 -6.25
C ALA A 221 -19.89 41.56 -6.80
N ALA A 222 -19.41 41.29 -8.01
CA ALA A 222 -19.48 39.96 -8.60
C ALA A 222 -18.69 38.93 -7.79
N TYR A 223 -17.48 39.29 -7.35
CA TYR A 223 -16.64 38.41 -6.54
C TYR A 223 -17.29 38.06 -5.20
N ALA A 224 -17.86 39.06 -4.50
CA ALA A 224 -18.58 38.85 -3.25
C ALA A 224 -19.82 37.97 -3.41
N LEU A 225 -20.60 38.13 -4.49
CA LEU A 225 -21.73 37.23 -4.81
C LEU A 225 -21.28 35.77 -4.95
N GLY A 226 -20.13 35.55 -5.59
CA GLY A 226 -19.52 34.23 -5.66
C GLY A 226 -19.12 33.68 -4.29
N GLN A 227 -18.45 34.48 -3.45
CA GLN A 227 -17.98 34.05 -2.12
C GLN A 227 -19.13 33.72 -1.16
N ILE A 228 -20.22 34.49 -1.21
CA ILE A 228 -21.46 34.22 -0.49
C ILE A 228 -22.04 32.86 -0.91
N GLY A 229 -21.83 32.46 -2.17
CA GLY A 229 -22.39 31.23 -2.72
C GLY A 229 -23.86 31.39 -3.13
N GLU A 230 -24.30 32.61 -3.40
CA GLU A 230 -25.69 32.89 -3.79
C GLU A 230 -25.95 32.38 -5.21
N ASP A 231 -26.58 31.22 -5.32
CA ASP A 231 -26.77 30.50 -6.58
C ASP A 231 -28.17 30.60 -7.18
N SER A 232 -28.97 31.56 -6.69
CA SER A 232 -30.31 31.84 -7.19
C SER A 232 -30.31 32.12 -8.71
N PRO A 233 -31.38 31.72 -9.42
CA PRO A 233 -31.48 31.94 -10.88
C PRO A 233 -31.27 33.40 -11.28
N GLU A 234 -31.75 34.34 -10.47
CA GLU A 234 -31.59 35.78 -10.68
C GLU A 234 -30.12 36.21 -10.66
N VAL A 235 -29.34 35.77 -9.68
CA VAL A 235 -27.92 36.13 -9.55
C VAL A 235 -27.09 35.48 -10.65
N VAL A 236 -27.33 34.19 -10.93
CA VAL A 236 -26.66 33.48 -12.03
C VAL A 236 -26.93 34.18 -13.36
N GLN A 237 -28.18 34.58 -13.62
CA GLN A 237 -28.55 35.26 -14.86
C GLN A 237 -27.87 36.62 -14.99
N VAL A 238 -27.82 37.43 -13.91
CA VAL A 238 -27.10 38.72 -13.92
C VAL A 238 -25.61 38.52 -14.20
N LEU A 239 -24.96 37.56 -13.53
CA LEU A 239 -23.55 37.27 -13.76
C LEU A 239 -23.28 36.78 -15.19
N LEU A 240 -24.19 36.00 -15.77
CA LEU A 240 -24.12 35.58 -17.17
C LEU A 240 -24.25 36.76 -18.15
N GLU A 241 -25.15 37.71 -17.88
CA GLU A 241 -25.33 38.91 -18.69
C GLU A 241 -24.07 39.77 -18.68
N VAL A 242 -23.52 40.04 -17.48
CA VAL A 242 -22.27 40.78 -17.33
C VAL A 242 -21.11 40.06 -18.01
N PHE A 243 -20.96 38.75 -17.80
CA PHE A 243 -19.89 37.96 -18.39
C PHE A 243 -19.90 37.99 -19.92
N LYS A 244 -21.09 37.94 -20.53
CA LYS A 244 -21.27 37.93 -21.99
C LYS A 244 -21.21 39.33 -22.64
N ASP A 245 -21.35 40.40 -21.87
CA ASP A 245 -21.32 41.77 -22.38
C ASP A 245 -19.91 42.19 -22.80
N LYS A 246 -19.60 42.03 -24.09
CA LYS A 246 -18.29 42.39 -24.66
C LYS A 246 -17.96 43.89 -24.60
N GLN A 247 -18.93 44.75 -24.32
CA GLN A 247 -18.70 46.19 -24.14
C GLN A 247 -18.36 46.55 -22.69
N ASP A 248 -18.52 45.61 -21.77
CA ASP A 248 -18.17 45.81 -20.37
C ASP A 248 -16.66 45.66 -20.12
N ASP A 249 -16.22 46.18 -18.98
CA ASP A 249 -14.84 46.11 -18.53
C ASP A 249 -14.40 44.65 -18.32
N SER A 250 -13.24 44.29 -18.89
CA SER A 250 -12.67 42.95 -18.82
C SER A 250 -12.46 42.44 -17.39
N LEU A 251 -12.17 43.31 -16.43
CA LEU A 251 -12.01 42.96 -15.02
C LEU A 251 -13.35 42.50 -14.44
N VAL A 252 -14.43 43.26 -14.67
CA VAL A 252 -15.79 42.92 -14.21
C VAL A 252 -16.21 41.59 -14.80
N ARG A 253 -16.05 41.42 -16.12
CA ARG A 253 -16.36 40.17 -16.81
C ARG A 253 -15.57 38.99 -16.28
N SER A 254 -14.29 39.18 -15.97
CA SER A 254 -13.44 38.12 -15.44
C SER A 254 -13.83 37.70 -14.02
N ARG A 255 -14.22 38.67 -13.17
CA ARG A 255 -14.74 38.40 -11.82
C ARG A 255 -16.11 37.75 -11.87
N ALA A 256 -16.97 38.13 -12.82
CA ALA A 256 -18.23 37.43 -13.08
C ALA A 256 -18.00 35.97 -13.49
N ALA A 257 -17.00 35.69 -14.35
CA ALA A 257 -16.62 34.32 -14.69
C ALA A 257 -16.15 33.52 -13.46
N SER A 258 -15.35 34.14 -12.58
CA SER A 258 -14.91 33.52 -11.32
C SER A 258 -16.09 33.19 -10.41
N ALA A 259 -17.02 34.12 -10.22
CA ALA A 259 -18.23 33.93 -9.43
C ALA A 259 -19.11 32.80 -10.00
N LEU A 260 -19.31 32.78 -11.32
CA LEU A 260 -20.01 31.70 -12.02
C LEU A 260 -19.33 30.34 -11.83
N GLY A 261 -18.00 30.29 -11.71
CA GLY A 261 -17.29 29.07 -11.35
C GLY A 261 -17.52 28.60 -9.91
N GLN A 262 -17.91 29.49 -9.00
CA GLN A 262 -18.22 29.17 -7.60
C GLN A 262 -19.68 28.73 -7.41
N ILE A 263 -20.63 29.33 -8.14
CA ILE A 263 -22.07 29.09 -7.96
C ILE A 263 -22.74 28.31 -9.11
N GLY A 264 -22.00 28.05 -10.19
CA GLY A 264 -22.53 27.49 -11.44
C GLY A 264 -22.55 25.97 -11.53
N GLU A 265 -22.22 25.26 -10.46
CA GLU A 265 -22.23 23.79 -10.45
C GLU A 265 -23.62 23.25 -10.80
N GLY A 266 -23.67 22.27 -11.70
CA GLY A 266 -24.92 21.66 -12.18
C GLY A 266 -25.76 22.53 -13.11
N LYS A 267 -25.26 23.69 -13.57
CA LYS A 267 -26.00 24.64 -14.43
C LYS A 267 -25.43 24.66 -15.87
N PRO A 268 -26.03 23.93 -16.84
CA PRO A 268 -25.48 23.79 -18.19
C PRO A 268 -25.29 25.11 -18.93
N GLU A 269 -26.17 26.08 -18.73
CA GLU A 269 -26.10 27.42 -19.33
C GLU A 269 -24.83 28.18 -18.91
N VAL A 270 -24.31 27.93 -17.70
CA VAL A 270 -23.05 28.49 -17.22
C VAL A 270 -21.88 27.84 -17.93
N VAL A 271 -21.85 26.52 -17.99
CA VAL A 271 -20.80 25.76 -18.70
C VAL A 271 -20.74 26.19 -20.17
N GLN A 272 -21.88 26.28 -20.85
CA GLN A 272 -21.94 26.68 -22.26
C GLN A 272 -21.47 28.11 -22.49
N ALA A 273 -21.80 29.05 -21.59
CA ALA A 273 -21.30 30.41 -21.66
C ALA A 273 -19.76 30.46 -21.52
N LEU A 274 -19.22 29.77 -20.51
CA LEU A 274 -17.78 29.72 -20.25
C LEU A 274 -17.02 29.08 -21.42
N LEU A 275 -17.56 28.01 -22.02
CA LEU A 275 -17.00 27.38 -23.21
C LEU A 275 -16.99 28.31 -24.42
N GLY A 276 -18.06 29.11 -24.59
CA GLY A 276 -18.15 30.11 -25.64
C GLY A 276 -17.01 31.13 -25.57
N VAL A 277 -16.77 31.69 -24.38
CA VAL A 277 -15.72 32.69 -24.16
C VAL A 277 -14.32 32.08 -24.20
N LEU A 278 -14.13 30.89 -23.62
CA LEU A 278 -12.85 30.16 -23.68
C LEU A 278 -12.36 30.00 -25.13
N ASN A 279 -13.28 29.68 -26.05
CA ASN A 279 -12.99 29.46 -27.46
C ASN A 279 -12.91 30.76 -28.30
N ASP A 280 -13.37 31.89 -27.78
CA ASP A 280 -13.34 33.17 -28.49
C ASP A 280 -11.95 33.82 -28.40
N LYS A 281 -11.13 33.59 -29.43
CA LYS A 281 -9.78 34.16 -29.51
C LYS A 281 -9.73 35.69 -29.61
N GLN A 282 -10.86 36.35 -29.91
CA GLN A 282 -10.93 37.81 -29.96
C GLN A 282 -11.26 38.42 -28.60
N ASP A 283 -11.64 37.60 -27.62
CA ASP A 283 -11.86 38.05 -26.26
C ASP A 283 -10.53 38.23 -25.51
N THR A 284 -10.57 39.00 -24.43
CA THR A 284 -9.40 39.33 -23.61
C THR A 284 -8.83 38.09 -22.93
N THR A 285 -7.50 37.99 -22.88
CA THR A 285 -6.78 36.91 -22.20
C THR A 285 -7.27 36.71 -20.76
N LEU A 286 -7.48 37.79 -20.01
CA LEU A 286 -7.93 37.76 -18.61
C LEU A 286 -9.28 37.03 -18.44
N VAL A 287 -10.27 37.35 -19.28
CA VAL A 287 -11.61 36.74 -19.19
C VAL A 287 -11.54 35.27 -19.61
N ARG A 288 -10.78 34.95 -20.66
CA ARG A 288 -10.59 33.58 -21.15
C ARG A 288 -9.88 32.68 -20.13
N MET A 289 -8.86 33.20 -19.45
CA MET A 289 -8.18 32.51 -18.36
C MET A 289 -9.14 32.19 -17.22
N ASN A 290 -9.93 33.17 -16.77
CA ASN A 290 -10.91 32.96 -15.71
C ASN A 290 -12.04 32.03 -16.14
N ALA A 291 -12.41 32.01 -17.42
CA ALA A 291 -13.35 31.02 -17.95
C ALA A 291 -12.78 29.59 -17.85
N ALA A 292 -11.50 29.38 -18.17
CA ALA A 292 -10.84 28.09 -17.97
C ALA A 292 -10.79 27.69 -16.49
N THR A 293 -10.49 28.64 -15.59
CA THR A 293 -10.50 28.40 -14.13
C THR A 293 -11.89 28.07 -13.60
N ALA A 294 -12.93 28.74 -14.07
CA ALA A 294 -14.31 28.45 -13.70
C ALA A 294 -14.73 27.06 -14.21
N LEU A 295 -14.38 26.71 -15.45
CA LEU A 295 -14.62 25.37 -16.01
C LEU A 295 -13.88 24.26 -15.27
N ARG A 296 -12.72 24.54 -14.67
CA ARG A 296 -12.05 23.60 -13.76
C ARG A 296 -12.92 23.27 -12.54
N LEU A 297 -13.65 24.25 -12.01
CA LEU A 297 -14.47 24.08 -10.80
C LEU A 297 -15.78 23.35 -11.09
N ILE A 298 -16.44 23.65 -12.21
CA ILE A 298 -17.80 23.15 -12.50
C ILE A 298 -17.88 22.13 -13.64
N GLY A 299 -16.77 21.84 -14.30
CA GLY A 299 -16.71 21.01 -15.51
C GLY A 299 -16.35 19.54 -15.27
N GLU A 300 -16.28 19.09 -14.01
CA GLU A 300 -15.95 17.70 -13.68
C GLU A 300 -16.96 16.73 -14.32
N GLY A 301 -16.44 15.63 -14.90
CA GLY A 301 -17.26 14.63 -15.57
C GLY A 301 -17.86 15.07 -16.90
N SER A 302 -17.58 16.28 -17.40
CA SER A 302 -18.05 16.76 -18.71
C SER A 302 -17.03 16.51 -19.83
N PRO A 303 -17.27 15.55 -20.76
CA PRO A 303 -16.36 15.30 -21.87
C PRO A 303 -16.22 16.51 -22.80
N GLU A 304 -17.27 17.31 -22.94
CA GLU A 304 -17.26 18.53 -23.74
C GLU A 304 -16.24 19.56 -23.20
N VAL A 305 -16.21 19.74 -21.87
CA VAL A 305 -15.26 20.66 -21.23
C VAL A 305 -13.82 20.15 -21.39
N VAL A 306 -13.61 18.85 -21.19
CA VAL A 306 -12.29 18.22 -21.41
C VAL A 306 -11.82 18.45 -22.85
N GLN A 307 -12.68 18.20 -23.84
CA GLN A 307 -12.33 18.37 -25.25
C GLN A 307 -12.06 19.84 -25.62
N ALA A 308 -12.82 20.77 -25.07
CA ALA A 308 -12.58 22.21 -25.29
C ALA A 308 -11.24 22.66 -24.70
N LEU A 309 -10.90 22.23 -23.48
CA LEU A 309 -9.62 22.57 -22.86
C LEU A 309 -8.44 21.89 -23.57
N LEU A 310 -8.60 20.65 -24.06
CA LEU A 310 -7.60 19.98 -24.89
C LEU A 310 -7.34 20.74 -26.20
N LYS A 311 -8.40 21.25 -26.84
CA LYS A 311 -8.29 22.09 -28.03
C LYS A 311 -7.51 23.37 -27.73
N VAL A 312 -7.80 24.03 -26.60
CA VAL A 312 -7.08 25.24 -26.18
C VAL A 312 -5.61 24.94 -25.89
N LEU A 313 -5.32 23.89 -25.14
CA LEU A 313 -3.95 23.48 -24.79
C LEU A 313 -3.08 23.23 -26.03
N ASN A 314 -3.63 22.50 -27.01
CA ASN A 314 -2.91 22.08 -28.23
C ASN A 314 -2.80 23.19 -29.28
N ASP A 315 -3.52 24.30 -29.13
CA ASP A 315 -3.48 25.41 -30.06
C ASP A 315 -2.31 26.35 -29.74
N LYS A 316 -1.18 26.14 -30.42
CA LYS A 316 0.04 26.94 -30.26
C LYS A 316 -0.11 28.43 -30.61
N GLN A 317 -1.19 28.81 -31.30
CA GLN A 317 -1.48 30.21 -31.60
C GLN A 317 -2.33 30.87 -30.51
N ASN A 318 -2.69 30.12 -29.47
CA ASN A 318 -3.44 30.63 -28.33
C ASN A 318 -2.51 31.29 -27.31
N ASP A 319 -3.07 32.15 -26.48
CA ASP A 319 -2.33 32.84 -25.43
C ASP A 319 -1.77 31.84 -24.40
N LYS A 320 -0.47 31.96 -24.10
CA LYS A 320 0.25 31.04 -23.21
C LYS A 320 -0.37 30.92 -21.81
N TYR A 321 -0.95 31.99 -21.27
CA TYR A 321 -1.59 31.97 -19.96
C TYR A 321 -2.94 31.24 -19.99
N VAL A 322 -3.68 31.34 -21.10
CA VAL A 322 -4.91 30.57 -21.29
C VAL A 322 -4.59 29.08 -21.45
N ARG A 323 -3.53 28.75 -22.20
CA ARG A 323 -3.04 27.37 -22.36
C ARG A 323 -2.57 26.75 -21.04
N GLY A 324 -1.82 27.49 -20.22
CA GLY A 324 -1.39 27.06 -18.89
C GLY A 324 -2.55 26.81 -17.93
N ASN A 325 -3.56 27.68 -17.93
CA ASN A 325 -4.80 27.44 -17.16
C ASN A 325 -5.60 26.25 -17.69
N ALA A 326 -5.63 26.04 -19.02
CA ALA A 326 -6.25 24.85 -19.59
C ALA A 326 -5.56 23.56 -19.14
N ALA A 327 -4.22 23.53 -19.10
CA ALA A 327 -3.46 22.41 -18.54
C ALA A 327 -3.82 22.16 -17.06
N THR A 328 -3.87 23.22 -16.26
CA THR A 328 -4.23 23.15 -14.83
C THR A 328 -5.67 22.67 -14.64
N ALA A 329 -6.60 23.11 -15.49
CA ALA A 329 -7.99 22.66 -15.47
C ALA A 329 -8.09 21.17 -15.81
N LEU A 330 -7.44 20.74 -16.90
CA LEU A 330 -7.38 19.35 -17.35
C LEU A 330 -6.80 18.39 -16.31
N ARG A 331 -5.87 18.86 -15.46
CA ARG A 331 -5.37 18.09 -14.33
C ARG A 331 -6.48 17.55 -13.44
N GLN A 332 -7.46 18.39 -13.11
CA GLN A 332 -8.51 18.09 -12.14
C GLN A 332 -9.69 17.41 -12.81
N ILE A 333 -10.21 17.96 -13.91
CA ILE A 333 -11.42 17.43 -14.54
C ILE A 333 -11.16 16.25 -15.49
N GLY A 334 -9.91 16.08 -15.90
CA GLY A 334 -9.43 15.05 -16.81
C GLY A 334 -8.48 14.06 -16.15
N GLU A 335 -8.46 14.04 -14.81
CA GLU A 335 -7.62 13.14 -14.03
C GLU A 335 -7.91 11.67 -14.41
N GLY A 336 -6.87 10.87 -14.58
CA GLY A 336 -7.01 9.47 -14.99
C GLY A 336 -7.37 9.25 -16.47
N SER A 337 -7.55 10.30 -17.28
CA SER A 337 -7.74 10.14 -18.73
C SER A 337 -6.40 9.97 -19.46
N PRO A 338 -6.17 8.83 -20.15
CA PRO A 338 -4.97 8.65 -20.97
C PRO A 338 -4.87 9.67 -22.11
N GLU A 339 -5.99 10.18 -22.62
CA GLU A 339 -6.01 11.21 -23.65
C GLU A 339 -5.43 12.53 -23.15
N VAL A 340 -5.84 12.95 -21.94
CA VAL A 340 -5.36 14.16 -21.30
C VAL A 340 -3.87 14.08 -21.04
N VAL A 341 -3.41 12.96 -20.47
CA VAL A 341 -1.99 12.73 -20.25
C VAL A 341 -1.21 12.71 -21.57
N LYS A 342 -1.72 12.10 -22.64
CA LYS A 342 -1.07 12.15 -23.97
C LYS A 342 -0.91 13.58 -24.49
N ALA A 343 -1.93 14.42 -24.38
CA ALA A 343 -1.88 15.81 -24.84
C ALA A 343 -0.87 16.63 -24.03
N LEU A 344 -0.89 16.49 -22.70
CA LEU A 344 0.10 17.11 -21.80
C LEU A 344 1.53 16.66 -22.15
N LEU A 345 1.76 15.36 -22.35
CA LEU A 345 3.07 14.84 -22.73
C LEU A 345 3.55 15.38 -24.09
N ALA A 346 2.63 15.56 -25.06
CA ALA A 346 2.96 16.12 -26.36
C ALA A 346 3.45 17.57 -26.25
N VAL A 347 2.78 18.42 -25.46
CA VAL A 347 3.21 19.79 -25.18
C VAL A 347 4.56 19.80 -24.48
N LEU A 348 4.76 18.94 -23.48
CA LEU A 348 6.02 18.89 -22.73
C LEU A 348 7.22 18.52 -23.61
N ASN A 349 7.02 17.57 -24.53
CA ASN A 349 8.04 17.04 -25.43
C ASN A 349 8.39 17.99 -26.58
N ASP A 350 7.51 18.92 -26.92
CA ASP A 350 7.78 19.89 -27.96
C ASP A 350 8.69 21.03 -27.45
N LYS A 351 9.98 20.94 -27.76
CA LYS A 351 10.97 21.94 -27.37
C LYS A 351 10.77 23.32 -28.02
N GLN A 352 9.92 23.43 -29.05
CA GLN A 352 9.60 24.69 -29.71
C GLN A 352 8.33 25.35 -29.14
N ASP A 353 7.65 24.70 -28.21
CA ASP A 353 6.47 25.25 -27.54
C ASP A 353 6.89 26.26 -26.45
N ASP A 354 5.93 27.09 -26.01
CA ASP A 354 6.11 28.13 -24.99
C ASP A 354 6.70 27.55 -23.70
N SER A 355 7.80 28.12 -23.21
CA SER A 355 8.51 27.58 -22.04
C SER A 355 7.66 27.64 -20.77
N GLU A 356 6.82 28.66 -20.62
CA GLU A 356 5.88 28.77 -19.51
C GLU A 356 4.80 27.67 -19.57
N VAL A 357 4.21 27.43 -20.74
CA VAL A 357 3.19 26.37 -20.90
C VAL A 357 3.80 25.00 -20.63
N ARG A 358 5.02 24.75 -21.13
CA ARG A 358 5.75 23.51 -20.84
C ARG A 358 6.02 23.34 -19.36
N SER A 359 6.31 24.43 -18.63
CA SER A 359 6.49 24.40 -17.17
C SER A 359 5.19 24.08 -16.43
N ASP A 360 4.07 24.70 -16.82
CA ASP A 360 2.75 24.44 -16.22
C ASP A 360 2.30 22.99 -16.47
N VAL A 361 2.56 22.48 -17.67
CA VAL A 361 2.31 21.08 -18.06
C VAL A 361 3.20 20.11 -17.29
N ALA A 362 4.48 20.43 -17.09
CA ALA A 362 5.38 19.61 -16.28
C ALA A 362 4.87 19.47 -14.83
N TRP A 363 4.50 20.60 -14.22
CA TRP A 363 3.92 20.62 -12.89
C TRP A 363 2.61 19.82 -12.83
N THR A 364 1.76 19.97 -13.84
CA THR A 364 0.52 19.21 -13.98
C THR A 364 0.76 17.70 -14.02
N LEU A 365 1.68 17.25 -14.88
CA LEU A 365 2.03 15.82 -15.01
C LEU A 365 2.66 15.27 -13.74
N ARG A 366 3.49 16.05 -13.04
CA ARG A 366 4.03 15.69 -11.72
C ARG A 366 2.90 15.39 -10.75
N MET A 367 1.91 16.28 -10.64
CA MET A 367 0.77 16.09 -9.74
C MET A 367 -0.04 14.84 -10.10
N ILE A 368 -0.32 14.61 -11.39
CA ILE A 368 -1.02 13.39 -11.83
C ILE A 368 -0.24 12.13 -11.44
N THR A 369 1.08 12.09 -11.68
CA THR A 369 1.89 10.94 -11.28
C THR A 369 1.98 10.74 -9.77
N SER A 370 1.92 11.82 -8.97
CA SER A 370 1.86 11.73 -7.51
C SER A 370 0.54 11.14 -7.02
N ASN A 371 -0.59 11.49 -7.64
CA ASN A 371 -1.89 10.90 -7.31
C ASN A 371 -1.97 9.42 -7.74
N LEU A 372 -1.39 9.07 -8.89
CA LEU A 372 -1.26 7.65 -9.30
C LEU A 372 -0.47 6.81 -8.28
N ILE A 373 0.52 7.38 -7.58
CA ILE A 373 1.21 6.67 -6.49
C ILE A 373 0.25 6.36 -5.35
N THR A 374 -0.57 7.33 -4.94
CA THR A 374 -1.50 7.13 -3.81
C THR A 374 -2.57 6.07 -4.13
N GLU A 375 -2.90 5.88 -5.41
CA GLU A 375 -3.89 4.89 -5.86
C GLU A 375 -3.28 3.57 -6.35
N THR A 376 -1.94 3.44 -6.36
CA THR A 376 -1.25 2.30 -6.99
C THR A 376 -1.70 0.93 -6.48
N ASP A 377 -2.06 0.83 -5.20
CA ASP A 377 -2.52 -0.43 -4.62
C ASP A 377 -3.90 -0.85 -5.19
N ASN A 378 -4.74 0.10 -5.61
CA ASN A 378 -6.05 -0.14 -6.23
C ASN A 378 -5.96 -0.46 -7.73
N LEU A 379 -4.89 -0.04 -8.41
CA LEU A 379 -4.72 -0.27 -9.85
C LEU A 379 -4.40 -1.75 -10.16
N SER A 380 -5.03 -2.30 -11.19
CA SER A 380 -4.71 -3.61 -11.74
C SER A 380 -3.33 -3.62 -12.41
N ILE A 381 -2.81 -4.83 -12.68
CA ILE A 381 -1.56 -5.00 -13.43
C ILE A 381 -1.65 -4.34 -14.82
N GLN A 382 -2.79 -4.47 -15.50
CA GLN A 382 -2.99 -3.91 -16.84
C GLN A 382 -3.03 -2.38 -16.82
N GLU A 383 -3.72 -1.78 -15.85
CA GLU A 383 -3.76 -0.33 -15.69
C GLU A 383 -2.37 0.24 -15.37
N LEU A 384 -1.62 -0.42 -14.49
CA LEU A 384 -0.23 -0.02 -14.20
C LEU A 384 0.66 -0.11 -15.44
N GLU A 385 0.55 -1.18 -16.23
CA GLU A 385 1.29 -1.30 -17.50
C GLU A 385 0.94 -0.17 -18.48
N GLN A 386 -0.36 0.13 -18.63
CA GLN A 386 -0.82 1.19 -19.50
C GLN A 386 -0.29 2.55 -19.08
N TRP A 387 -0.34 2.88 -17.78
CA TRP A 387 0.19 4.14 -17.26
C TRP A 387 1.70 4.23 -17.41
N ILE A 388 2.44 3.17 -17.04
CA ILE A 388 3.89 3.14 -17.18
C ILE A 388 4.31 3.33 -18.63
N GLU A 389 3.72 2.59 -19.57
CA GLU A 389 4.04 2.71 -21.00
C GLU A 389 3.70 4.11 -21.55
N LEU A 390 2.67 4.76 -21.02
CA LEU A 390 2.33 6.13 -21.38
C LEU A 390 3.39 7.15 -20.94
N TYR A 391 3.95 7.00 -19.73
CA TYR A 391 4.94 7.93 -19.18
C TYR A 391 6.40 7.60 -19.56
N LYS A 392 6.69 6.38 -19.98
CA LYS A 392 8.05 5.92 -20.32
C LYS A 392 8.78 6.82 -21.34
N PRO A 393 8.14 7.34 -22.40
CA PRO A 393 8.82 8.18 -23.39
C PRO A 393 9.32 9.53 -22.85
N ILE A 394 8.79 10.02 -21.71
CA ILE A 394 9.11 11.35 -21.18
C ILE A 394 10.33 11.34 -20.23
N LEU A 395 10.75 10.17 -19.75
CA LEU A 395 11.87 10.04 -18.81
C LEU A 395 13.19 10.74 -19.25
N PRO A 396 13.56 10.74 -20.56
CA PRO A 396 14.71 11.49 -21.05
C PRO A 396 14.45 13.00 -21.10
N VAL A 397 13.23 13.41 -21.51
CA VAL A 397 12.84 14.82 -21.73
C VAL A 397 12.80 15.60 -20.41
N VAL A 398 12.38 14.95 -19.33
CA VAL A 398 12.31 15.51 -17.97
C VAL A 398 13.66 16.04 -17.47
N GLN A 399 14.80 15.57 -18.02
CA GLN A 399 16.14 16.07 -17.67
C GLN A 399 16.45 17.48 -18.21
N ASP A 400 15.81 17.87 -19.31
CA ASP A 400 16.14 19.10 -20.06
C ASP A 400 15.27 20.30 -19.66
N ILE A 401 14.21 20.07 -18.89
CA ILE A 401 13.27 21.10 -18.42
C ILE A 401 13.74 21.59 -17.06
N ASN A 402 13.50 22.87 -16.73
CA ASN A 402 13.79 23.47 -15.42
C ASN A 402 13.61 22.45 -14.29
N GLU A 403 14.72 22.14 -13.61
CA GLU A 403 14.86 20.98 -12.71
C GLU A 403 13.74 20.91 -11.67
N VAL A 404 13.25 22.08 -11.20
CA VAL A 404 12.19 22.20 -10.19
C VAL A 404 10.81 21.71 -10.67
N ALA A 405 10.45 21.93 -11.93
CA ALA A 405 9.09 21.65 -12.42
C ALA A 405 8.88 20.16 -12.72
N SER A 406 9.97 19.46 -13.08
CA SER A 406 9.96 18.03 -13.43
C SER A 406 10.49 17.13 -12.30
N ASP A 407 11.04 17.73 -11.24
CA ASP A 407 11.45 17.05 -10.01
C ASP A 407 10.31 16.18 -9.46
N GLY A 408 10.61 14.93 -9.14
CA GLY A 408 9.64 13.94 -8.66
C GLY A 408 8.97 13.05 -9.72
N MET A 409 8.84 13.45 -11.00
CA MET A 409 8.19 12.58 -12.01
C MET A 409 8.93 11.26 -12.23
N ARG A 410 10.26 11.31 -12.38
CA ARG A 410 11.08 10.09 -12.57
C ARG A 410 10.99 9.14 -11.37
N PRO A 411 11.21 9.59 -10.12
CA PRO A 411 11.00 8.75 -8.95
C PRO A 411 9.61 8.10 -8.91
N ASN A 412 8.56 8.83 -9.31
CA ASN A 412 7.20 8.32 -9.34
C ASN A 412 7.05 7.17 -10.35
N ILE A 413 7.56 7.33 -11.57
CA ILE A 413 7.49 6.29 -12.61
C ILE A 413 8.28 5.04 -12.18
N ILE A 414 9.47 5.21 -11.62
CA ILE A 414 10.28 4.08 -11.09
C ILE A 414 9.55 3.35 -9.97
N TYR A 415 8.84 4.08 -9.10
CA TYR A 415 8.01 3.49 -8.05
C TYR A 415 6.90 2.61 -8.65
N LEU A 416 6.18 3.12 -9.66
CA LEU A 416 5.13 2.38 -10.36
C LEU A 416 5.69 1.10 -11.01
N GLU A 417 6.85 1.18 -11.68
CA GLU A 417 7.52 0.02 -12.27
C GLU A 417 7.86 -1.05 -11.22
N ARG A 418 8.40 -0.63 -10.08
CA ARG A 418 8.71 -1.55 -8.97
C ARG A 418 7.43 -2.23 -8.45
N LYS A 419 6.35 -1.47 -8.25
CA LYS A 419 5.06 -1.99 -7.79
C LYS A 419 4.44 -2.97 -8.79
N LEU A 420 4.56 -2.69 -10.09
CA LEU A 420 4.16 -3.62 -11.14
C LEU A 420 4.92 -4.95 -11.02
N GLN A 421 6.23 -4.92 -10.82
CA GLN A 421 7.04 -6.13 -10.63
C GLN A 421 6.65 -6.91 -9.37
N GLU A 422 6.38 -6.23 -8.26
CA GLU A 422 5.90 -6.84 -7.01
C GLU A 422 4.56 -7.55 -7.23
N LYS A 423 3.58 -6.89 -7.87
CA LYS A 423 2.26 -7.48 -8.17
C LYS A 423 2.38 -8.70 -9.10
N LYS A 424 3.20 -8.62 -10.16
CA LYS A 424 3.47 -9.75 -11.06
C LYS A 424 4.10 -10.93 -10.31
N LYS A 425 5.10 -10.67 -9.47
CA LYS A 425 5.76 -11.71 -8.67
C LYS A 425 4.78 -12.40 -7.73
N PHE A 426 3.91 -11.62 -7.06
CA PHE A 426 2.89 -12.16 -6.18
C PHE A 426 1.87 -13.02 -6.94
N GLN A 427 1.41 -12.56 -8.11
CA GLN A 427 0.51 -13.34 -8.97
C GLN A 427 1.14 -14.67 -9.41
N ILE A 428 2.41 -14.66 -9.82
CA ILE A 428 3.15 -15.89 -10.15
C ILE A 428 3.22 -16.81 -8.93
N LEU A 429 3.52 -16.28 -7.74
CA LEU A 429 3.59 -17.07 -6.51
C LEU A 429 2.24 -17.72 -6.18
N GLN A 430 1.13 -17.01 -6.36
CA GLN A 430 -0.21 -17.56 -6.17
C GLN A 430 -0.52 -18.69 -7.17
N ILE A 431 -0.24 -18.47 -8.46
CA ILE A 431 -0.49 -19.47 -9.52
C ILE A 431 0.36 -20.71 -9.29
N THR A 432 1.64 -20.54 -9.00
CA THR A 432 2.57 -21.64 -8.72
C THR A 432 2.18 -22.39 -7.44
N GLY A 433 1.84 -21.69 -6.37
CA GLY A 433 1.33 -22.29 -5.13
C GLY A 433 0.06 -23.10 -5.34
N LEU A 434 -0.90 -22.56 -6.10
CA LEU A 434 -2.13 -23.28 -6.45
C LEU A 434 -1.85 -24.52 -7.30
N ALA A 435 -0.95 -24.42 -8.28
CA ALA A 435 -0.57 -25.56 -9.12
C ALA A 435 0.07 -26.69 -8.29
N ILE A 436 0.94 -26.35 -7.34
CA ILE A 436 1.54 -27.32 -6.41
C ILE A 436 0.45 -27.97 -5.54
N LEU A 437 -0.48 -27.18 -5.00
CA LEU A 437 -1.57 -27.70 -4.17
C LEU A 437 -2.47 -28.67 -4.95
N VAL A 438 -2.89 -28.29 -6.16
CA VAL A 438 -3.70 -29.14 -7.04
C VAL A 438 -2.96 -30.44 -7.38
N HIS A 439 -1.66 -30.34 -7.69
CA HIS A 439 -0.83 -31.51 -8.00
C HIS A 439 -0.70 -32.46 -6.80
N ALA A 440 -0.47 -31.92 -5.60
CA ALA A 440 -0.42 -32.71 -4.38
C ALA A 440 -1.76 -33.41 -4.09
N LEU A 441 -2.89 -32.68 -4.17
CA LEU A 441 -4.22 -33.24 -3.96
C LEU A 441 -4.56 -34.35 -4.98
N PHE A 442 -4.16 -34.17 -6.23
CA PHE A 442 -4.30 -35.19 -7.27
C PHE A 442 -3.60 -36.49 -6.88
N TRP A 443 -2.33 -36.43 -6.47
CA TRP A 443 -1.56 -37.60 -6.07
C TRP A 443 -2.07 -38.22 -4.76
N THR A 444 -2.49 -37.41 -3.78
CA THR A 444 -3.14 -37.89 -2.57
C THR A 444 -4.42 -38.68 -2.90
N GLY A 445 -5.27 -38.16 -3.79
CA GLY A 445 -6.47 -38.87 -4.26
C GLY A 445 -6.13 -40.22 -4.90
N LEU A 446 -5.09 -40.27 -5.75
CA LEU A 446 -4.63 -41.51 -6.36
C LEU A 446 -4.12 -42.53 -5.33
N ILE A 447 -3.43 -42.10 -4.27
CA ILE A 447 -2.98 -42.99 -3.18
C ILE A 447 -4.17 -43.62 -2.43
N PHE A 448 -5.27 -42.88 -2.26
CA PHE A 448 -6.48 -43.42 -1.65
C PHE A 448 -7.18 -44.45 -2.54
N LEU A 449 -7.22 -44.20 -3.86
CA LEU A 449 -7.81 -45.11 -4.85
C LEU A 449 -6.95 -46.36 -5.13
N TYR A 450 -5.65 -46.29 -4.82
CA TYR A 450 -4.65 -47.30 -5.20
C TYR A 450 -5.05 -48.76 -4.90
N PRO A 451 -5.52 -49.17 -3.70
CA PRO A 451 -5.82 -50.58 -3.46
C PRO A 451 -7.05 -51.08 -4.20
N LYS A 452 -7.99 -50.19 -4.51
CA LYS A 452 -9.28 -50.55 -5.09
C LYS A 452 -9.24 -50.60 -6.63
N SER A 453 -8.25 -49.99 -7.27
CA SER A 453 -8.20 -49.86 -8.73
C SER A 453 -6.90 -50.41 -9.33
N PRO A 454 -6.94 -51.55 -10.04
CA PRO A 454 -5.81 -52.06 -10.81
C PRO A 454 -5.30 -51.06 -11.86
N GLN A 455 -6.20 -50.26 -12.47
CA GLN A 455 -5.82 -49.23 -13.43
C GLN A 455 -4.98 -48.13 -12.78
N VAL A 456 -5.36 -47.65 -11.59
CA VAL A 456 -4.55 -46.65 -10.86
C VAL A 456 -3.17 -47.20 -10.56
N ARG A 457 -3.06 -48.45 -10.09
CA ARG A 457 -1.77 -49.09 -9.80
C ARG A 457 -0.88 -49.16 -11.04
N ALA A 458 -1.41 -49.72 -12.13
CA ALA A 458 -0.66 -49.93 -13.36
C ALA A 458 -0.25 -48.60 -14.03
N THR A 459 -1.18 -47.65 -14.16
CA THR A 459 -0.97 -46.43 -14.93
C THR A 459 -0.13 -45.39 -14.19
N PHE A 460 -0.35 -45.17 -12.90
CA PHE A 460 0.25 -44.04 -12.19
C PHE A 460 1.46 -44.42 -11.33
N PHE A 461 1.41 -45.58 -10.67
CA PHE A 461 2.41 -45.96 -9.67
C PHE A 461 3.45 -46.94 -10.22
N TRP A 462 3.06 -47.91 -11.05
CA TRP A 462 3.98 -48.90 -11.61
C TRP A 462 4.43 -48.61 -13.04
N ASN A 463 3.91 -47.55 -13.67
CA ASN A 463 4.45 -47.04 -14.93
C ASN A 463 5.59 -46.04 -14.64
N PRO A 464 6.86 -46.36 -14.99
CA PRO A 464 8.00 -45.53 -14.64
C PRO A 464 7.98 -44.16 -15.33
N LYS A 465 7.43 -44.07 -16.56
CA LYS A 465 7.34 -42.82 -17.30
C LYS A 465 6.32 -41.89 -16.66
N VAL A 466 5.13 -42.40 -16.33
CA VAL A 466 4.07 -41.60 -15.69
C VAL A 466 4.51 -41.16 -14.30
N ARG A 467 5.01 -42.07 -13.46
CA ARG A 467 5.49 -41.75 -12.11
C ARG A 467 6.61 -40.70 -12.12
N LYS A 468 7.52 -40.76 -13.08
CA LYS A 468 8.63 -39.79 -13.19
C LYS A 468 8.18 -38.43 -13.74
N ILE A 469 7.42 -38.43 -14.84
CA ILE A 469 7.03 -37.20 -15.56
C ILE A 469 5.84 -36.53 -14.86
N VAL A 470 4.74 -37.25 -14.71
CA VAL A 470 3.52 -36.71 -14.08
C VAL A 470 3.72 -36.54 -12.58
N GLY A 471 4.49 -37.43 -11.94
CA GLY A 471 4.82 -37.33 -10.51
C GLY A 471 5.98 -36.38 -10.20
N LEU A 472 6.47 -35.65 -11.21
CA LEU A 472 7.55 -34.66 -11.08
C LEU A 472 8.71 -35.17 -10.20
N TRP A 473 9.19 -36.39 -10.45
CA TRP A 473 10.21 -37.16 -9.72
C TRP A 473 10.01 -37.38 -8.20
N TYR A 474 9.43 -36.42 -7.47
CA TYR A 474 9.27 -36.44 -6.03
C TYR A 474 8.29 -37.51 -5.56
N VAL A 475 7.26 -37.83 -6.36
CA VAL A 475 6.31 -38.89 -6.01
C VAL A 475 7.01 -40.24 -5.93
N GLY A 476 7.91 -40.54 -6.87
CA GLY A 476 8.70 -41.77 -6.84
C GLY A 476 9.59 -41.86 -5.60
N LEU A 477 10.19 -40.73 -5.17
CA LEU A 477 10.95 -40.69 -3.92
C LEU A 477 10.03 -40.83 -2.69
N ALA A 478 8.91 -40.12 -2.63
CA ALA A 478 7.98 -40.22 -1.52
C ALA A 478 7.50 -41.67 -1.33
N LEU A 479 7.18 -42.36 -2.43
CA LEU A 479 6.78 -43.76 -2.43
C LEU A 479 7.87 -44.73 -1.93
N THR A 480 9.15 -44.36 -1.96
CA THR A 480 10.27 -45.19 -1.49
C THR A 480 10.73 -44.82 -0.08
N TRP A 481 10.52 -43.57 0.35
CA TRP A 481 11.09 -43.05 1.60
C TRP A 481 10.06 -42.81 2.69
N VAL A 482 8.78 -42.65 2.34
CA VAL A 482 7.69 -42.51 3.31
C VAL A 482 7.15 -43.90 3.67
N PRO A 483 7.30 -44.37 4.94
CA PRO A 483 6.88 -45.71 5.35
C PRO A 483 5.43 -46.04 5.00
N PHE A 484 4.50 -45.14 5.36
CA PHE A 484 3.07 -45.26 5.07
C PHE A 484 2.79 -45.51 3.58
N LEU A 485 3.49 -44.81 2.67
CA LEU A 485 3.26 -44.95 1.24
C LEU A 485 3.80 -46.26 0.68
N ARG A 486 4.92 -46.76 1.21
CA ARG A 486 5.48 -48.07 0.82
C ARG A 486 4.58 -49.23 1.22
N GLU A 487 4.09 -49.23 2.46
CA GLU A 487 3.17 -50.26 2.94
C GLU A 487 1.90 -50.27 2.09
N ARG A 488 1.38 -49.08 1.79
CA ARG A 488 0.23 -48.88 0.91
C ARG A 488 0.43 -49.46 -0.50
N LEU A 489 1.66 -49.46 -1.03
CA LEU A 489 1.96 -50.01 -2.37
C LEU A 489 1.79 -51.53 -2.42
N PHE A 490 2.13 -52.24 -1.35
CA PHE A 490 2.10 -53.71 -1.33
C PHE A 490 0.85 -54.31 -0.70
N GLU A 491 0.04 -53.50 0.00
CA GLU A 491 -1.25 -53.91 0.59
C GLU A 491 -2.13 -54.76 -0.35
N PRO A 492 -2.34 -54.41 -1.64
CA PRO A 492 -3.22 -55.17 -2.52
C PRO A 492 -2.69 -56.57 -2.87
N PHE A 493 -1.40 -56.82 -2.61
CA PHE A 493 -0.72 -58.07 -2.94
C PHE A 493 -0.48 -58.95 -1.72
N ARG A 494 -0.96 -58.56 -0.53
CA ARG A 494 -0.69 -59.28 0.74
C ARG A 494 -0.99 -60.77 0.64
N GLU A 495 -2.14 -61.16 0.10
CA GLU A 495 -2.51 -62.57 -0.04
C GLU A 495 -1.60 -63.32 -1.03
N SER A 496 -1.33 -62.72 -2.20
CA SER A 496 -0.47 -63.32 -3.22
C SER A 496 0.99 -63.50 -2.77
N LEU A 497 1.51 -62.52 -2.02
CA LEU A 497 2.86 -62.58 -1.43
C LEU A 497 3.00 -63.72 -0.40
N LEU A 498 1.89 -64.14 0.22
CA LEU A 498 1.83 -65.18 1.24
C LEU A 498 1.33 -66.54 0.73
N SER A 499 0.94 -66.64 -0.55
CA SER A 499 0.26 -67.82 -1.11
C SER A 499 1.01 -69.15 -0.93
N ASP A 500 2.35 -69.11 -0.81
CA ASP A 500 3.19 -70.30 -0.68
C ASP A 500 3.47 -70.71 0.76
N ALA A 501 3.05 -69.89 1.74
CA ALA A 501 3.24 -70.19 3.15
C ALA A 501 2.28 -71.26 3.67
N ASP A 502 1.21 -71.59 2.93
CA ASP A 502 0.17 -72.55 3.31
C ASP A 502 -0.41 -72.26 4.71
N LEU A 503 -0.74 -70.98 4.96
CA LEU A 503 -1.22 -70.52 6.27
C LEU A 503 -2.60 -71.06 6.63
N GLU A 504 -3.40 -71.48 5.66
CA GLU A 504 -4.73 -72.07 5.89
C GLU A 504 -4.64 -73.40 6.66
N ASN A 505 -3.59 -74.18 6.41
CA ASN A 505 -3.34 -75.47 7.06
C ASN A 505 -2.39 -75.38 8.27
N PHE A 506 -1.94 -74.16 8.61
CA PHE A 506 -1.04 -73.95 9.72
C PHE A 506 -1.80 -73.93 11.05
N ASN A 507 -1.47 -74.86 11.96
CA ASN A 507 -2.02 -74.89 13.32
C ASN A 507 -1.02 -74.29 14.34
N PRO A 508 -1.28 -73.10 14.91
CA PRO A 508 -0.40 -72.46 15.88
C PRO A 508 -0.17 -73.27 17.15
N GLN A 509 -1.05 -74.21 17.51
CA GLN A 509 -0.89 -75.05 18.70
C GLN A 509 0.18 -76.14 18.53
N THR A 510 0.57 -76.44 17.30
CA THR A 510 1.62 -77.41 16.97
C THR A 510 3.01 -76.77 16.86
N TYR A 511 3.09 -75.45 17.02
CA TYR A 511 4.33 -74.69 16.96
C TYR A 511 5.04 -74.66 18.32
N PHE A 512 6.31 -75.08 18.33
CA PHE A 512 7.15 -75.13 19.51
C PHE A 512 7.86 -73.78 19.74
N ALA A 513 7.12 -72.78 20.23
CA ALA A 513 7.63 -71.42 20.45
C ALA A 513 8.88 -71.34 21.35
N LYS A 514 9.03 -72.32 22.24
CA LYS A 514 10.13 -72.43 23.21
C LYS A 514 11.29 -73.30 22.74
N SER A 515 11.32 -73.70 21.46
CA SER A 515 12.44 -74.47 20.93
C SER A 515 13.76 -73.74 21.22
N PRO A 516 14.75 -74.42 21.85
CA PRO A 516 16.02 -73.80 22.16
C PRO A 516 16.78 -73.50 20.86
N VAL A 517 17.27 -72.27 20.74
CA VAL A 517 18.11 -71.85 19.62
C VAL A 517 19.39 -71.23 20.15
N GLN A 518 20.52 -71.59 19.56
CA GLN A 518 21.83 -71.05 19.89
C GLN A 518 22.20 -69.96 18.90
N HIS A 519 22.53 -68.77 19.37
CA HIS A 519 23.10 -67.72 18.52
C HIS A 519 24.61 -67.95 18.35
N GLU A 520 25.08 -68.15 17.12
CA GLU A 520 26.46 -68.62 16.89
C GLU A 520 27.53 -67.65 17.38
N ALA A 521 27.30 -66.33 17.27
CA ALA A 521 28.30 -65.34 17.65
C ALA A 521 28.43 -65.14 19.16
N SER A 522 27.34 -65.28 19.93
CA SER A 522 27.37 -65.11 21.40
C SER A 522 27.40 -66.43 22.17
N GLY A 523 27.09 -67.56 21.53
CA GLY A 523 26.92 -68.86 22.18
C GLY A 523 25.68 -68.96 23.07
N GLU A 524 24.87 -67.90 23.16
CA GLU A 524 23.69 -67.83 24.03
C GLU A 524 22.57 -68.74 23.51
N ILE A 525 21.97 -69.51 24.42
CA ILE A 525 20.81 -70.37 24.13
C ILE A 525 19.57 -69.72 24.73
N GLN A 526 18.57 -69.48 23.90
CA GLN A 526 17.30 -68.88 24.30
C GLN A 526 16.12 -69.47 23.52
N PRO A 527 14.87 -69.28 23.97
CA PRO A 527 13.67 -69.64 23.22
C PRO A 527 13.64 -68.97 21.83
N LEU A 528 13.27 -69.73 20.80
CA LEU A 528 13.24 -69.27 19.40
C LEU A 528 12.46 -67.97 19.19
N ASN A 529 11.28 -67.85 19.79
CA ASN A 529 10.44 -66.65 19.71
C ASN A 529 11.04 -65.42 20.42
N LYS A 530 11.92 -65.62 21.40
CA LYS A 530 12.65 -64.54 22.07
C LYS A 530 13.90 -64.15 21.27
N ALA A 531 14.54 -65.13 20.63
CA ALA A 531 15.74 -64.93 19.84
C ALA A 531 15.47 -64.18 18.54
N ILE A 532 14.35 -64.53 17.88
CA ILE A 532 13.90 -63.95 16.62
C ILE A 532 12.42 -63.60 16.79
N PRO A 533 12.10 -62.46 17.45
CA PRO A 533 10.72 -62.02 17.61
C PRO A 533 10.11 -61.45 16.31
N GLU A 534 10.97 -60.94 15.42
CA GLU A 534 10.61 -60.33 14.13
C GLU A 534 11.75 -60.54 13.12
N ILE A 535 11.47 -60.31 11.83
CA ILE A 535 12.49 -60.36 10.77
C ILE A 535 13.27 -59.05 10.79
N ASN A 536 14.44 -59.05 11.44
CA ASN A 536 15.24 -57.84 11.59
C ASN A 536 16.69 -58.06 11.13
N GLY A 537 17.00 -57.50 9.95
CA GLY A 537 18.26 -57.71 9.24
C GLY A 537 18.30 -59.06 8.53
N GLN A 538 19.51 -59.60 8.33
CA GLN A 538 19.73 -60.83 7.59
C GLN A 538 19.96 -62.00 8.56
N ILE A 539 19.00 -62.92 8.60
CA ILE A 539 18.92 -64.01 9.57
C ILE A 539 19.04 -65.35 8.83
N LEU A 540 19.89 -66.24 9.32
CA LEU A 540 19.99 -67.62 8.86
C LEU A 540 19.61 -68.56 10.00
N LEU A 541 18.52 -69.30 9.83
CA LEU A 541 18.05 -70.31 10.77
C LEU A 541 18.47 -71.70 10.32
N VAL A 542 19.42 -72.28 11.05
CA VAL A 542 20.01 -73.59 10.77
C VAL A 542 19.38 -74.64 11.67
N GLY A 543 19.09 -75.83 11.15
CA GLY A 543 18.62 -76.94 11.97
C GLY A 543 18.38 -78.21 11.19
N GLU A 544 18.47 -79.35 11.87
CA GLU A 544 18.15 -80.66 11.30
C GLU A 544 16.71 -80.74 10.77
N SER A 545 16.46 -81.73 9.90
CA SER A 545 15.11 -82.01 9.42
C SER A 545 14.16 -82.32 10.60
N GLY A 546 12.91 -81.84 10.53
CA GLY A 546 11.92 -82.07 11.58
C GLY A 546 11.97 -81.14 12.81
N LEU A 547 12.97 -80.26 12.95
CA LEU A 547 13.07 -79.32 14.09
C LEU A 547 12.14 -78.08 14.01
N GLY A 548 11.21 -78.04 13.04
CA GLY A 548 10.19 -76.99 12.99
C GLY A 548 10.58 -75.65 12.33
N LYS A 549 11.66 -75.60 11.54
CA LYS A 549 12.10 -74.38 10.80
C LYS A 549 10.97 -73.73 9.99
N SER A 550 10.32 -74.50 9.12
CA SER A 550 9.21 -74.01 8.27
C SER A 550 8.00 -73.58 9.10
N MET A 551 7.69 -74.31 10.18
CA MET A 551 6.62 -73.96 11.12
C MET A 551 6.91 -72.62 11.82
N PHE A 552 8.18 -72.35 12.15
CA PHE A 552 8.59 -71.07 12.70
C PHE A 552 8.44 -69.93 11.69
N LEU A 553 8.89 -70.11 10.44
CA LEU A 553 8.70 -69.08 9.42
C LEU A 553 7.22 -68.77 9.19
N ARG A 554 6.35 -69.79 9.12
CA ARG A 554 4.90 -69.60 8.98
C ARG A 554 4.30 -68.83 10.16
N HIS A 555 4.72 -69.16 11.39
CA HIS A 555 4.32 -68.41 12.58
C HIS A 555 4.73 -66.94 12.49
N LEU A 556 6.01 -66.69 12.17
CA LEU A 556 6.60 -65.36 12.08
C LEU A 556 5.92 -64.48 11.02
N VAL A 557 5.61 -65.09 9.88
CA VAL A 557 4.87 -64.45 8.78
C VAL A 557 3.43 -64.14 9.18
N GLN A 558 2.73 -65.07 9.83
CA GLN A 558 1.35 -64.89 10.28
C GLN A 558 1.23 -63.81 11.36
N SER A 559 2.24 -63.68 12.24
CA SER A 559 2.27 -62.67 13.30
C SER A 559 2.85 -61.32 12.87
N SER A 560 3.33 -61.19 11.62
CA SER A 560 3.95 -59.95 11.17
C SER A 560 2.91 -58.88 10.83
N GLU A 561 3.06 -57.69 11.42
CA GLU A 561 2.26 -56.51 11.07
C GLU A 561 2.68 -55.95 9.70
N GLY A 562 3.96 -56.09 9.36
CA GLY A 562 4.54 -55.63 8.11
C GLY A 562 4.16 -56.48 6.89
N MET A 563 4.53 -55.98 5.71
CA MET A 563 4.39 -56.75 4.47
C MET A 563 5.51 -57.77 4.38
N VAL A 564 5.16 -59.05 4.32
CA VAL A 564 6.12 -60.16 4.21
C VAL A 564 5.85 -60.94 2.94
N VAL A 565 6.91 -61.39 2.25
CA VAL A 565 6.82 -62.36 1.17
C VAL A 565 7.42 -63.69 1.62
N TYR A 566 6.67 -64.78 1.42
CA TYR A 566 7.14 -66.13 1.71
C TYR A 566 7.48 -66.86 0.40
N LEU A 567 8.72 -67.33 0.30
CA LEU A 567 9.29 -67.96 -0.87
C LEU A 567 9.89 -69.33 -0.51
N PRO A 568 9.35 -70.44 -1.02
CA PRO A 568 10.10 -71.69 -1.05
C PRO A 568 11.35 -71.52 -1.91
N ALA A 569 12.52 -71.93 -1.42
CA ALA A 569 13.79 -71.70 -2.10
C ALA A 569 13.79 -72.30 -3.53
N TYR A 570 13.10 -73.42 -3.75
CA TYR A 570 13.01 -74.07 -5.07
C TYR A 570 12.26 -73.24 -6.12
N LYS A 571 11.51 -72.21 -5.73
CA LYS A 571 10.89 -71.25 -6.67
C LYS A 571 11.82 -70.12 -7.07
N CYS A 572 13.02 -70.04 -6.49
CA CYS A 572 13.99 -68.98 -6.74
C CYS A 572 15.04 -69.33 -7.82
N ASP A 573 14.79 -70.31 -8.69
CA ASP A 573 15.71 -70.69 -9.78
C ASP A 573 16.02 -69.52 -10.74
N GLY A 574 15.03 -68.65 -10.98
CA GLY A 574 15.18 -67.40 -11.72
C GLY A 574 15.73 -66.23 -10.90
N GLY A 575 16.01 -66.43 -9.61
CA GLY A 575 16.38 -65.42 -8.63
C GLY A 575 15.21 -64.92 -7.76
N VAL A 576 15.53 -64.31 -6.62
CA VAL A 576 14.54 -63.90 -5.61
C VAL A 576 13.60 -62.80 -6.13
N ILE A 577 14.10 -61.80 -6.86
CA ILE A 577 13.26 -60.74 -7.45
C ILE A 577 12.24 -61.33 -8.44
N ALA A 578 12.66 -62.27 -9.29
CA ALA A 578 11.77 -62.93 -10.24
C ALA A 578 10.68 -63.73 -9.50
N ALA A 579 11.04 -64.45 -8.44
CA ALA A 579 10.07 -65.17 -7.60
C ALA A 579 9.06 -64.24 -6.91
N ILE A 580 9.48 -63.05 -6.48
CA ILE A 580 8.59 -62.01 -5.95
C ILE A 580 7.68 -61.46 -7.06
N GLN A 581 8.23 -61.21 -8.25
CA GLN A 581 7.47 -60.69 -9.39
C GLN A 581 6.39 -61.66 -9.88
N GLU A 582 6.60 -62.98 -9.81
CA GLU A 582 5.56 -63.96 -10.13
C GLU A 582 4.39 -63.97 -9.14
N LYS A 583 4.57 -63.36 -7.96
CA LYS A 583 3.50 -63.13 -6.97
C LYS A 583 2.81 -61.79 -7.13
N LEU A 584 3.18 -60.99 -8.13
CA LEU A 584 2.66 -59.64 -8.36
C LEU A 584 2.01 -59.54 -9.74
N ASP A 585 1.11 -58.57 -9.91
CA ASP A 585 0.44 -58.34 -11.21
C ASP A 585 1.47 -58.04 -12.31
N ASP A 586 1.19 -58.44 -13.56
CA ASP A 586 2.13 -58.36 -14.68
C ASP A 586 2.67 -56.94 -14.95
N TYR A 587 1.91 -55.89 -14.62
CA TYR A 587 2.38 -54.52 -14.80
C TYR A 587 3.53 -54.15 -13.83
N VAL A 588 3.67 -54.83 -12.70
CA VAL A 588 4.80 -54.66 -11.77
C VAL A 588 6.10 -55.16 -12.38
N LYS A 589 6.01 -56.19 -13.24
CA LYS A 589 7.16 -56.80 -13.94
C LYS A 589 7.86 -55.80 -14.87
N GLN A 590 7.17 -54.71 -15.26
CA GLN A 590 7.67 -53.69 -16.16
C GLN A 590 8.63 -52.68 -15.49
N ASP A 591 8.76 -52.71 -14.16
CA ASP A 591 9.63 -51.79 -13.41
C ASP A 591 10.45 -52.50 -12.29
N PRO A 592 11.35 -53.43 -12.66
CA PRO A 592 12.11 -54.23 -11.70
C PRO A 592 13.03 -53.39 -10.81
N ASN A 593 13.56 -52.28 -11.33
CA ASN A 593 14.45 -51.39 -10.57
C ASN A 593 13.70 -50.68 -9.43
N PHE A 594 12.44 -50.30 -9.65
CA PHE A 594 11.62 -49.71 -8.60
C PHE A 594 11.27 -50.74 -7.53
N LEU A 595 10.88 -51.96 -7.93
CA LEU A 595 10.64 -53.05 -6.99
C LEU A 595 11.89 -53.37 -6.16
N GLN A 596 13.06 -53.45 -6.79
CA GLN A 596 14.33 -53.64 -6.09
C GLN A 596 14.63 -52.49 -5.11
N SER A 597 14.35 -51.25 -5.52
CA SER A 597 14.50 -50.08 -4.64
C SER A 597 13.57 -50.16 -3.41
N LEU A 598 12.32 -50.59 -3.60
CA LEU A 598 11.36 -50.77 -2.52
C LEU A 598 11.83 -51.85 -1.53
N ILE A 599 12.31 -52.98 -2.04
CA ILE A 599 12.87 -54.08 -1.23
C ILE A 599 14.08 -53.60 -0.43
N TYR A 600 15.03 -52.92 -1.09
CA TYR A 600 16.22 -52.38 -0.43
C TYR A 600 15.88 -51.41 0.70
N HIS A 601 14.78 -50.67 0.57
CA HIS A 601 14.28 -49.74 1.59
C HIS A 601 13.26 -50.37 2.55
N ARG A 602 13.17 -51.71 2.64
CA ARG A 602 12.32 -52.44 3.59
C ARG A 602 10.82 -52.21 3.40
N ALA A 603 10.37 -52.12 2.15
CA ALA A 603 8.94 -52.09 1.84
C ALA A 603 8.27 -53.46 2.05
N ILE A 604 9.05 -54.54 1.91
CA ILE A 604 8.65 -55.92 2.20
C ILE A 604 9.79 -56.67 2.89
N ASP A 605 9.47 -57.49 3.88
CA ASP A 605 10.40 -58.44 4.50
C ASP A 605 10.34 -59.77 3.73
N ILE A 606 11.45 -60.51 3.67
CA ILE A 606 11.58 -61.69 2.81
C ILE A 606 11.86 -62.94 3.65
N CYS A 607 11.01 -63.96 3.52
CA CYS A 607 11.22 -65.30 4.08
C CYS A 607 11.56 -66.29 2.96
N ILE A 608 12.71 -66.96 3.05
CA ILE A 608 13.13 -67.99 2.09
C ILE A 608 13.27 -69.33 2.82
N ASP A 609 12.44 -70.31 2.47
CA ASP A 609 12.40 -71.61 3.16
C ASP A 609 13.08 -72.72 2.35
N GLY A 610 13.99 -73.47 2.98
CA GLY A 610 14.57 -74.70 2.41
C GLY A 610 15.78 -74.47 1.49
N LEU A 611 16.74 -73.62 1.88
CA LEU A 611 17.91 -73.34 1.04
C LEU A 611 18.73 -74.59 0.68
N ASN A 612 18.72 -75.61 1.53
CA ASN A 612 19.37 -76.90 1.31
C ASN A 612 18.65 -77.80 0.28
N GLU A 613 17.45 -77.44 -0.18
CA GLU A 613 16.60 -78.26 -1.07
C GLU A 613 16.77 -77.92 -2.55
N VAL A 614 17.69 -77.02 -2.88
CA VAL A 614 17.87 -76.47 -4.22
C VAL A 614 19.28 -76.71 -4.77
N THR A 615 19.43 -76.51 -6.08
CA THR A 615 20.72 -76.66 -6.76
C THR A 615 21.73 -75.61 -6.26
N PRO A 616 23.05 -75.89 -6.35
CA PRO A 616 24.09 -74.91 -6.02
C PRO A 616 23.98 -73.58 -6.80
N ASP A 617 23.48 -73.61 -8.04
CA ASP A 617 23.25 -72.41 -8.86
C ASP A 617 22.12 -71.55 -8.27
N THR A 618 20.99 -72.17 -7.91
CA THR A 618 19.88 -71.51 -7.24
C THR A 618 20.32 -70.91 -5.89
N GLN A 619 21.12 -71.65 -5.12
CA GLN A 619 21.71 -71.14 -3.88
C GLN A 619 22.58 -69.90 -4.12
N ALA A 620 23.47 -69.93 -5.11
CA ALA A 620 24.33 -68.80 -5.45
C ALA A 620 23.53 -67.55 -5.84
N LYS A 621 22.42 -67.72 -6.59
CA LYS A 621 21.50 -66.62 -6.94
C LYS A 621 20.82 -66.01 -5.72
N ILE A 622 20.35 -66.84 -4.79
CA ILE A 622 19.74 -66.38 -3.54
C ILE A 622 20.77 -65.61 -2.70
N ILE A 623 21.98 -66.15 -2.52
CA ILE A 623 23.03 -65.50 -1.72
C ILE A 623 23.45 -64.16 -2.33
N LYS A 624 23.67 -64.12 -3.65
CA LYS A 624 24.00 -62.87 -4.36
C LYS A 624 22.91 -61.81 -4.17
N PHE A 625 21.64 -62.21 -4.15
CA PHE A 625 20.53 -61.30 -3.87
C PHE A 625 20.60 -60.74 -2.44
N VAL A 626 20.83 -61.59 -1.45
CA VAL A 626 20.95 -61.17 -0.05
C VAL A 626 22.13 -60.19 0.13
N GLU A 627 23.29 -60.51 -0.45
CA GLU A 627 24.48 -59.64 -0.41
C GLU A 627 24.20 -58.26 -1.03
N SER A 628 23.49 -58.24 -2.16
CA SER A 628 23.13 -57.00 -2.86
C SER A 628 22.06 -56.18 -2.11
N ASN A 629 21.34 -56.77 -1.15
CA ASN A 629 20.25 -56.16 -0.39
C ASN A 629 20.51 -56.16 1.12
N PHE A 630 21.73 -55.78 1.54
CA PHE A 630 22.17 -55.76 2.95
C PHE A 630 21.30 -54.92 3.91
N LYS A 631 20.49 -53.99 3.40
CA LYS A 631 19.54 -53.22 4.22
C LYS A 631 18.17 -53.88 4.37
N ALA A 632 17.83 -54.84 3.52
CA ALA A 632 16.55 -55.55 3.57
C ALA A 632 16.51 -56.51 4.76
N ASN A 633 15.29 -56.75 5.24
CA ASN A 633 15.02 -57.76 6.25
C ASN A 633 14.77 -59.10 5.54
N ILE A 634 15.64 -60.07 5.81
CA ILE A 634 15.62 -61.36 5.11
C ILE A 634 15.87 -62.46 6.15
N ILE A 635 14.99 -63.46 6.20
CA ILE A 635 15.22 -64.69 6.97
C ILE A 635 15.25 -65.88 6.02
N MET A 636 16.25 -66.74 6.19
CA MET A 636 16.42 -67.96 5.40
C MET A 636 16.57 -69.18 6.31
N THR A 637 16.09 -70.34 5.87
CA THR A 637 16.28 -71.61 6.59
C THR A 637 17.18 -72.57 5.82
N THR A 638 17.99 -73.35 6.55
CA THR A 638 18.87 -74.36 5.96
C THR A 638 19.18 -75.50 6.95
N GLN A 639 19.94 -76.50 6.50
CA GLN A 639 20.44 -77.62 7.31
C GLN A 639 21.92 -77.42 7.71
N PRO A 640 22.42 -78.07 8.78
CA PRO A 640 23.77 -77.87 9.32
C PRO A 640 24.91 -78.16 8.33
N ASN A 641 24.68 -79.01 7.33
CA ASN A 641 25.67 -79.38 6.32
C ASN A 641 25.91 -78.29 5.26
N TRP A 642 25.23 -77.15 5.39
CA TRP A 642 25.37 -76.01 4.51
C TRP A 642 26.05 -74.86 5.26
N THR A 643 27.24 -74.45 4.80
CA THR A 643 27.97 -73.31 5.34
C THR A 643 27.98 -72.15 4.34
N PRO A 644 27.51 -70.94 4.73
CA PRO A 644 27.61 -69.77 3.88
C PRO A 644 29.07 -69.33 3.71
N LEU A 645 29.41 -68.82 2.52
CA LEU A 645 30.75 -68.30 2.19
C LEU A 645 31.16 -67.06 3.01
N SER A 646 30.22 -66.40 3.70
CA SER A 646 30.46 -65.24 4.58
C SER A 646 29.58 -65.31 5.83
N THR A 647 30.12 -65.86 6.93
CA THR A 647 29.43 -65.95 8.23
C THR A 647 29.24 -64.60 8.92
N ALA A 648 30.04 -63.58 8.57
CA ALA A 648 29.97 -62.24 9.17
C ALA A 648 28.72 -61.43 8.74
N MET A 649 28.04 -61.83 7.67
CA MET A 649 26.88 -61.13 7.13
C MET A 649 25.56 -61.50 7.83
N PHE A 650 25.46 -62.72 8.34
CA PHE A 650 24.23 -63.27 8.87
C PHE A 650 24.21 -63.31 10.40
N LYS A 651 23.05 -63.01 10.99
CA LYS A 651 22.73 -63.47 12.34
C LYS A 651 22.37 -64.95 12.23
N ILE A 652 23.30 -65.82 12.60
CA ILE A 652 23.12 -67.28 12.50
C ILE A 652 22.57 -67.82 13.81
N TYR A 653 21.46 -68.55 13.68
CA TYR A 653 20.74 -69.17 14.79
C TYR A 653 20.58 -70.66 14.50
N THR A 654 21.09 -71.51 15.40
CA THR A 654 21.08 -72.97 15.23
C THR A 654 20.07 -73.60 16.19
N LEU A 655 19.02 -74.20 15.64
CA LEU A 655 17.99 -74.92 16.38
C LEU A 655 18.58 -76.15 17.04
N GLN A 656 18.34 -76.26 18.34
CA GLN A 656 18.75 -77.40 19.14
C GLN A 656 17.60 -78.41 19.24
N PRO A 657 17.89 -79.73 19.33
CA PRO A 657 16.88 -80.73 19.60
C PRO A 657 16.12 -80.41 20.89
N VAL A 658 14.80 -80.57 20.88
CA VAL A 658 13.99 -80.44 22.09
C VAL A 658 14.34 -81.60 23.01
N THR A 659 15.15 -81.35 24.02
CA THR A 659 15.42 -82.34 25.06
C THR A 659 14.23 -82.35 26.01
N ASN A 660 13.42 -83.43 25.99
CA ASN A 660 12.39 -83.64 26.99
C ASN A 660 13.07 -83.75 28.37
N LYS A 661 12.94 -82.70 29.18
CA LYS A 661 13.11 -82.78 30.63
C LYS A 661 11.86 -82.25 31.31
#